data_AF-A0A497PFX6-F1
#
_entry.id   AF-A0A497PFX6-F1
#
_cell.length_a   1.000
_cell.length_b   1.000
_cell.length_c   1.000
_cell.angle_alpha   90.00
_cell.angle_beta   90.00
_cell.angle_gamma   90.00
#
_symmetry.space_group_name_H-M   'P 1'
#
loop_
_entity.id
_entity.type
_entity.pdbx_description
1 polymer ?
#
loop_
_entity_poly.entity_id
_entity_poly.type
_entity_poly.pdbx_seq_one_letter_code
_entity_poly.pdbx_strand_id
1 'polypeptide(L)'
;MGYTTDYVNSLQNGRMLPVVIAPTCLANGFHHLTMTCMGEAFMRQEQGAAGYFGSTDVSWSFTNDTLAIGIFRAICEHHIYNFQAACDWGKWYMELGTYPPGPDWPTIIYETFFRMNILGDPSLEMWTDIPKTFTVTHPDTFSANGVITVTVKYNDSPVQNALVCFWEKWEGGSLYHTDYTDANGIATCFVPLNIHRGYMDVTVTKHNFKPYEGKIYILGKDIYVPSDYSTIQAAIDVANRGCVVHVDSGTYFERIRMKAGVDVIGESKYNTYIMGDTGDYNYRATVLFDGCSATISNFTIGSISDSIGVLVLNCSNPPFIHNNRIMYPKVALVAIVGVVHPSCAYVYDNELLGHVGEYGIYCDCATIKTWIYNNLIAFNSTGIRCQNYSDPNIRPVAHASPYRGNLLNSRQSNIYCTYHSEPNIGLYPDPDRNPNAGMNSFHGDFPLYDVVGTKDCDTIFAIRNWWGEDPPDQRQMSSQVIYSPWLDYDPWGMATKGWTKKLDHSNDLPKGNSPEDHNLRGRLLFYQGDYQSAIHEFMFVITNYPESDIAPFALDHLVCCYRELGTEPDVLPLLEQLADRYTTTELARVALELAIPIYVQVGDYDAAIRNCRTIMVEFPNTISAMYAMFYMGWIYARYLGDIDLATEIFNTFVHEYPDAFVLNLLARSIIDHGGGAQLMAKQLLKPSLAVYPNPGTSFMIEFTIPEELQVNLTIYDITGRKIETLVNDMLKPGYHTLRYDAKQLSTGIYFIKLHTDKFVKLHKLIVVK
;
A
#
# COMPACT_ATOMS: atom_id res chain seq x y z
N MET A 1 -9.88 -31.54 -12.64
CA MET A 1 -9.24 -31.06 -11.40
C MET A 1 -8.58 -29.73 -11.75
N GLY A 2 -8.95 -28.65 -11.07
CA GLY A 2 -8.39 -27.31 -11.31
C GLY A 2 -7.15 -27.06 -10.47
N TYR A 3 -6.34 -26.08 -10.87
CA TYR A 3 -5.26 -25.53 -10.06
C TYR A 3 -5.86 -24.61 -8.98
N THR A 4 -5.67 -24.95 -7.71
CA THR A 4 -6.26 -24.27 -6.54
C THR A 4 -5.21 -23.60 -5.67
N THR A 5 -5.64 -22.81 -4.69
CA THR A 5 -4.76 -22.17 -3.70
C THR A 5 -3.93 -23.17 -2.88
N ASP A 6 -4.44 -24.40 -2.66
CA ASP A 6 -3.66 -25.48 -2.02
C ASP A 6 -2.42 -25.88 -2.83
N TYR A 7 -2.49 -25.79 -4.17
CA TYR A 7 -1.31 -26.02 -5.02
C TYR A 7 -0.30 -24.87 -4.89
N VAL A 8 -0.78 -23.62 -4.84
CA VAL A 8 0.09 -22.45 -4.58
C VAL A 8 0.81 -22.58 -3.24
N ASN A 9 0.09 -23.02 -2.21
CA ASN A 9 0.64 -23.26 -0.87
C ASN A 9 1.64 -24.43 -0.80
N SER A 10 1.70 -25.28 -1.83
CA SER A 10 2.63 -26.43 -1.90
C SER A 10 3.73 -26.26 -2.94
N LEU A 11 3.87 -25.07 -3.54
CA LEU A 11 4.96 -24.75 -4.46
C LEU A 11 6.34 -24.91 -3.80
N GLN A 12 7.32 -25.29 -4.63
CA GLN A 12 8.71 -25.57 -4.22
C GLN A 12 9.76 -24.80 -5.06
N ASN A 13 9.35 -23.72 -5.74
CA ASN A 13 10.21 -22.88 -6.60
C ASN A 13 11.14 -21.94 -5.82
N GLY A 14 11.10 -21.94 -4.47
CA GLY A 14 11.98 -21.10 -3.65
C GLY A 14 11.84 -19.62 -4.02
N ARG A 15 12.96 -18.92 -4.29
CA ARG A 15 12.96 -17.51 -4.71
C ARG A 15 12.89 -17.29 -6.23
N MET A 16 12.56 -18.33 -7.01
CA MET A 16 12.31 -18.19 -8.45
C MET A 16 10.88 -17.70 -8.67
N LEU A 17 10.62 -16.45 -8.29
CA LEU A 17 9.29 -15.85 -8.29
C LEU A 17 8.97 -15.27 -9.69
N PRO A 18 7.96 -15.80 -10.40
CA PRO A 18 7.52 -15.22 -11.65
C PRO A 18 6.65 -13.97 -11.42
N VAL A 19 6.46 -13.19 -12.47
CA VAL A 19 5.27 -12.33 -12.61
C VAL A 19 4.18 -13.16 -13.28
N VAL A 20 3.00 -13.18 -12.68
CA VAL A 20 1.86 -13.96 -13.16
C VAL A 20 0.84 -13.04 -13.81
N ILE A 21 0.55 -13.27 -15.09
CA ILE A 21 -0.49 -12.55 -15.84
C ILE A 21 -1.66 -13.51 -16.03
N ALA A 22 -2.70 -13.34 -15.22
CA ALA A 22 -3.88 -14.21 -15.18
C ALA A 22 -5.17 -13.39 -15.36
N PRO A 23 -5.43 -12.83 -16.56
CA PRO A 23 -6.67 -12.13 -16.86
C PRO A 23 -7.81 -13.16 -16.97
N THR A 24 -8.35 -13.55 -15.83
CA THR A 24 -9.48 -14.48 -15.71
C THR A 24 -10.35 -14.05 -14.54
N CYS A 25 -11.62 -14.50 -14.56
CA CYS A 25 -12.60 -14.17 -13.53
C CYS A 25 -12.04 -14.44 -12.13
N LEU A 26 -12.28 -13.51 -11.20
CA LEU A 26 -12.05 -13.67 -9.76
C LEU A 26 -10.60 -14.01 -9.35
N ALA A 27 -9.63 -13.91 -10.28
CA ALA A 27 -8.24 -14.23 -10.01
C ALA A 27 -7.64 -13.34 -8.90
N ASN A 28 -8.08 -12.09 -8.84
CA ASN A 28 -7.78 -11.08 -7.83
C ASN A 28 -9.03 -10.68 -7.04
N GLY A 29 -9.93 -11.61 -6.74
CA GLY A 29 -11.12 -11.35 -5.91
C GLY A 29 -10.82 -11.06 -4.44
N PHE A 30 -9.90 -10.13 -4.15
CA PHE A 30 -9.43 -9.77 -2.81
C PHE A 30 -10.49 -9.03 -1.97
N HIS A 31 -11.63 -8.67 -2.59
CA HIS A 31 -12.79 -8.14 -1.87
C HIS A 31 -13.58 -9.24 -1.14
N HIS A 32 -13.38 -10.51 -1.47
CA HIS A 32 -14.00 -11.64 -0.76
C HIS A 32 -13.27 -11.91 0.57
N LEU A 33 -13.77 -11.37 1.68
CA LEU A 33 -13.07 -11.51 2.97
C LEU A 33 -13.07 -12.91 3.59
N THR A 34 -13.85 -13.85 3.07
CA THR A 34 -13.92 -15.22 3.62
C THR A 34 -12.94 -16.19 2.96
N MET A 35 -12.31 -15.81 1.84
CA MET A 35 -11.44 -16.68 1.06
C MET A 35 -10.24 -15.93 0.51
N THR A 36 -9.04 -16.51 0.65
CA THR A 36 -7.86 -16.00 -0.05
C THR A 36 -8.01 -16.28 -1.54
N CYS A 37 -8.04 -15.24 -2.38
CA CYS A 37 -8.09 -15.42 -3.84
C CYS A 37 -6.75 -15.93 -4.40
N MET A 38 -6.73 -16.33 -5.69
CA MET A 38 -5.52 -16.89 -6.30
C MET A 38 -4.33 -15.93 -6.26
N GLY A 39 -4.56 -14.66 -6.63
CA GLY A 39 -3.50 -13.65 -6.61
C GLY A 39 -2.98 -13.37 -5.21
N GLU A 40 -3.86 -13.30 -4.20
CA GLU A 40 -3.43 -13.19 -2.80
C GLU A 40 -2.65 -14.43 -2.34
N ALA A 41 -3.04 -15.64 -2.74
CA ALA A 41 -2.30 -16.85 -2.40
C ALA A 41 -0.88 -16.79 -2.98
N PHE A 42 -0.72 -16.37 -4.24
CA PHE A 42 0.60 -16.17 -4.85
C PHE A 42 1.40 -15.07 -4.16
N MET A 43 0.79 -13.94 -3.79
CA MET A 43 1.53 -12.84 -3.16
C MET A 43 1.87 -13.09 -1.69
N ARG A 44 1.08 -13.91 -0.98
CA ARG A 44 1.30 -14.23 0.45
C ARG A 44 2.30 -15.37 0.66
N GLN A 45 2.51 -16.21 -0.35
CA GLN A 45 3.47 -17.31 -0.27
C GLN A 45 4.89 -16.83 -0.59
N GLU A 46 5.86 -17.19 0.26
CA GLU A 46 7.28 -16.86 0.02
C GLU A 46 7.78 -17.40 -1.33
N GLN A 47 7.17 -18.50 -1.79
CA GLN A 47 7.49 -19.18 -3.05
C GLN A 47 6.44 -18.93 -4.13
N GLY A 48 5.58 -17.92 -3.98
CA GLY A 48 4.54 -17.63 -4.95
C GLY A 48 5.04 -16.80 -6.13
N ALA A 49 4.63 -15.53 -6.21
CA ALA A 49 4.93 -14.64 -7.33
C ALA A 49 5.53 -13.29 -6.86
N ALA A 50 6.27 -12.63 -7.75
CA ALA A 50 6.79 -11.28 -7.54
C ALA A 50 5.73 -10.20 -7.81
N GLY A 51 4.75 -10.52 -8.66
CA GLY A 51 3.60 -9.70 -8.97
C GLY A 51 2.53 -10.56 -9.64
N TYR A 52 1.27 -10.20 -9.44
CA TYR A 52 0.13 -10.96 -9.96
C TYR A 52 -0.91 -10.02 -10.57
N PHE A 53 -1.25 -10.21 -11.83
CA PHE A 53 -2.27 -9.45 -12.54
C PHE A 53 -3.52 -10.31 -12.77
N GLY A 54 -4.70 -9.80 -12.44
CA GLY A 54 -5.96 -10.52 -12.60
C GLY A 54 -7.19 -9.69 -12.26
N SER A 55 -8.37 -10.28 -12.51
CA SER A 55 -9.66 -9.61 -12.31
C SER A 55 -10.17 -9.77 -10.87
N THR A 56 -10.70 -8.70 -10.28
CA THR A 56 -11.41 -8.73 -9.00
C THR A 56 -12.71 -9.50 -9.09
N ASP A 57 -13.41 -9.40 -10.21
CA ASP A 57 -14.73 -10.00 -10.41
C ASP A 57 -14.77 -10.79 -11.74
N VAL A 58 -15.96 -11.20 -12.18
CA VAL A 58 -16.23 -11.78 -13.49
C VAL A 58 -15.60 -10.91 -14.58
N SER A 59 -14.87 -11.58 -15.49
CA SER A 59 -14.30 -11.00 -16.69
C SER A 59 -14.70 -11.81 -17.93
N TRP A 60 -14.40 -11.30 -19.12
CA TRP A 60 -14.86 -11.89 -20.38
C TRP A 60 -13.68 -12.39 -21.21
N SER A 61 -13.78 -13.60 -21.77
CA SER A 61 -12.64 -14.23 -22.47
C SER A 61 -12.03 -13.37 -23.58
N PHE A 62 -12.86 -12.66 -24.36
CA PHE A 62 -12.36 -11.83 -25.45
C PHE A 62 -11.64 -10.55 -24.97
N THR A 63 -12.08 -9.95 -23.85
CA THR A 63 -11.36 -8.81 -23.25
C THR A 63 -10.07 -9.27 -22.60
N ASN A 64 -10.10 -10.43 -21.93
CA ASN A 64 -8.92 -11.08 -21.34
C ASN A 64 -7.83 -11.38 -22.38
N ASP A 65 -8.21 -11.93 -23.54
CA ASP A 65 -7.27 -12.27 -24.61
C ASP A 65 -6.60 -11.00 -25.18
N THR A 66 -7.40 -9.96 -25.45
CA THR A 66 -6.90 -8.69 -25.98
C THR A 66 -5.97 -8.01 -24.97
N LEU A 67 -6.39 -7.98 -23.71
CA LEU A 67 -5.61 -7.48 -22.59
C LEU A 67 -4.25 -8.20 -22.49
N ALA A 68 -4.23 -9.53 -22.49
CA ALA A 68 -3.01 -10.32 -22.42
C ALA A 68 -2.05 -10.02 -23.60
N ILE A 69 -2.57 -10.01 -24.83
CA ILE A 69 -1.80 -9.63 -26.03
C ILE A 69 -1.18 -8.26 -25.82
N GLY A 70 -1.97 -7.35 -25.25
CA GLY A 70 -1.53 -5.99 -25.02
C GLY A 70 -0.32 -5.93 -24.08
N ILE A 71 -0.44 -6.56 -22.91
CA ILE A 71 0.63 -6.61 -21.92
C ILE A 71 1.92 -7.19 -22.53
N PHE A 72 1.83 -8.29 -23.28
CA PHE A 72 3.01 -8.88 -23.91
C PHE A 72 3.63 -8.02 -25.01
N ARG A 73 2.84 -7.22 -25.74
CA ARG A 73 3.40 -6.25 -26.69
C ARG A 73 4.11 -5.10 -25.98
N ALA A 74 3.56 -4.61 -24.88
CA ALA A 74 4.22 -3.60 -24.06
C ALA A 74 5.63 -4.05 -23.65
N ILE A 75 5.75 -5.30 -23.18
CA ILE A 75 7.01 -5.89 -22.73
C ILE A 75 7.96 -6.18 -23.90
N CYS A 76 7.47 -6.90 -24.92
CA CYS A 76 8.33 -7.47 -25.97
C CYS A 76 8.61 -6.50 -27.13
N GLU A 77 7.65 -5.65 -27.49
CA GLU A 77 7.76 -4.76 -28.66
C GLU A 77 8.08 -3.32 -28.25
N HIS A 78 7.53 -2.85 -27.12
CA HIS A 78 7.68 -1.46 -26.67
C HIS A 78 8.70 -1.27 -25.55
N HIS A 79 9.30 -2.35 -25.05
CA HIS A 79 10.32 -2.31 -24.00
C HIS A 79 9.85 -1.63 -22.70
N ILE A 80 8.56 -1.77 -22.37
CA ILE A 80 7.96 -1.33 -21.12
C ILE A 80 8.10 -2.47 -20.10
N TYR A 81 9.10 -2.36 -19.22
CA TYR A 81 9.47 -3.43 -18.29
C TYR A 81 8.94 -3.23 -16.87
N ASN A 82 8.47 -2.03 -16.54
CA ASN A 82 7.73 -1.81 -15.31
C ASN A 82 6.39 -2.58 -15.36
N PHE A 83 6.10 -3.35 -14.30
CA PHE A 83 4.98 -4.28 -14.27
C PHE A 83 3.61 -3.59 -14.36
N GLN A 84 3.37 -2.55 -13.58
CA GLN A 84 2.12 -1.79 -13.63
C GLN A 84 1.95 -1.12 -15.00
N ALA A 85 2.99 -0.46 -15.51
CA ALA A 85 2.94 0.22 -16.80
C ALA A 85 2.65 -0.75 -17.95
N ALA A 86 3.21 -1.96 -17.93
CA ALA A 86 2.91 -3.00 -18.91
C ALA A 86 1.46 -3.50 -18.80
N CYS A 87 0.95 -3.71 -17.59
CA CYS A 87 -0.43 -4.09 -17.33
C CYS A 87 -1.42 -3.02 -17.82
N ASP A 88 -1.15 -1.76 -17.52
CA ASP A 88 -1.96 -0.63 -17.97
C ASP A 88 -1.99 -0.56 -19.50
N TRP A 89 -0.83 -0.67 -20.16
CA TRP A 89 -0.78 -0.72 -21.63
C TRP A 89 -1.68 -1.82 -22.20
N GLY A 90 -1.75 -2.97 -21.54
CA GLY A 90 -2.69 -4.04 -21.89
C GLY A 90 -4.16 -3.61 -21.81
N LYS A 91 -4.55 -2.95 -20.72
CA LYS A 91 -5.92 -2.43 -20.53
C LYS A 91 -6.29 -1.45 -21.64
N TRP A 92 -5.32 -0.66 -22.09
CA TRP A 92 -5.49 0.27 -23.20
C TRP A 92 -5.57 -0.40 -24.55
N TYR A 93 -4.75 -1.43 -24.78
CA TYR A 93 -4.83 -2.22 -26.00
C TYR A 93 -6.20 -2.92 -26.14
N MET A 94 -6.81 -3.31 -25.02
CA MET A 94 -8.19 -3.83 -24.95
C MET A 94 -9.23 -2.77 -25.34
N GLU A 95 -9.12 -1.55 -24.79
CA GLU A 95 -9.98 -0.41 -25.12
C GLU A 95 -9.97 -0.05 -26.62
N LEU A 96 -8.82 -0.18 -27.28
CA LEU A 96 -8.63 0.13 -28.71
C LEU A 96 -9.28 -0.87 -29.69
N GLY A 97 -10.14 -1.78 -29.21
CA GLY A 97 -11.18 -2.41 -30.04
C GLY A 97 -10.69 -3.34 -31.15
N THR A 98 -9.76 -4.25 -30.84
CA THR A 98 -9.25 -5.22 -31.84
C THR A 98 -10.24 -6.35 -32.20
N TYR A 99 -11.41 -6.41 -31.56
CA TYR A 99 -12.47 -7.40 -31.80
C TYR A 99 -13.79 -6.69 -32.16
N PRO A 100 -14.64 -7.26 -33.05
CA PRO A 100 -15.85 -6.58 -33.53
C PRO A 100 -16.85 -6.30 -32.39
N PRO A 101 -17.36 -5.05 -32.26
CA PRO A 101 -18.20 -4.65 -31.15
C PRO A 101 -19.63 -5.19 -31.27
N GLY A 102 -20.16 -5.74 -30.16
CA GLY A 102 -21.59 -5.95 -29.93
C GLY A 102 -22.24 -4.77 -29.16
N PRO A 103 -23.56 -4.82 -28.90
CA PRO A 103 -24.28 -3.73 -28.23
C PRO A 103 -23.75 -3.39 -26.83
N ASP A 104 -23.34 -4.40 -26.06
CA ASP A 104 -22.88 -4.26 -24.66
C ASP A 104 -21.37 -3.93 -24.55
N TRP A 105 -20.70 -3.71 -25.69
CA TRP A 105 -19.25 -3.60 -25.78
C TRP A 105 -18.64 -2.47 -24.91
N PRO A 106 -19.20 -1.24 -24.88
CA PRO A 106 -18.61 -0.16 -24.08
C PRO A 106 -18.67 -0.46 -22.57
N THR A 107 -19.76 -1.06 -22.09
CA THR A 107 -19.93 -1.42 -20.67
C THR A 107 -18.98 -2.53 -20.27
N ILE A 108 -18.85 -3.59 -21.07
CA ILE A 108 -17.96 -4.72 -20.78
C ILE A 108 -16.49 -4.29 -20.69
N ILE A 109 -16.08 -3.39 -21.60
CA ILE A 109 -14.71 -2.89 -21.64
C ILE A 109 -14.41 -2.01 -20.42
N TYR A 110 -15.32 -1.09 -20.08
CA TYR A 110 -15.24 -0.27 -18.86
C TYR A 110 -15.13 -1.14 -17.61
N GLU A 111 -16.05 -2.10 -17.45
CA GLU A 111 -16.05 -3.04 -16.32
C GLU A 111 -14.74 -3.82 -16.24
N THR A 112 -14.26 -4.35 -17.37
CA THR A 112 -12.99 -5.10 -17.39
C THR A 112 -11.81 -4.20 -16.99
N PHE A 113 -11.79 -2.94 -17.41
CA PHE A 113 -10.70 -2.01 -17.12
C PHE A 113 -10.48 -1.81 -15.61
N PHE A 114 -11.57 -1.61 -14.87
CA PHE A 114 -11.55 -1.37 -13.41
C PHE A 114 -11.45 -2.65 -12.59
N ARG A 115 -11.99 -3.77 -13.10
CA ARG A 115 -11.89 -5.07 -12.42
C ARG A 115 -10.47 -5.63 -12.49
N MET A 116 -9.71 -5.34 -13.54
CA MET A 116 -8.33 -5.83 -13.69
C MET A 116 -7.37 -5.07 -12.79
N ASN A 117 -6.66 -5.76 -11.91
CA ASN A 117 -5.78 -5.15 -10.91
C ASN A 117 -4.45 -5.90 -10.83
N ILE A 118 -3.41 -5.24 -10.35
CA ILE A 118 -2.20 -5.92 -9.88
C ILE A 118 -2.30 -6.17 -8.37
N LEU A 119 -1.69 -7.24 -7.91
CA LEU A 119 -1.27 -7.44 -6.53
C LEU A 119 0.25 -7.56 -6.53
N GLY A 120 0.90 -6.83 -5.63
CA GLY A 120 2.37 -6.69 -5.60
C GLY A 120 2.81 -5.24 -5.75
N ASP A 121 4.08 -5.04 -6.07
CA ASP A 121 4.70 -3.72 -6.16
C ASP A 121 4.44 -3.10 -7.56
N PRO A 122 3.69 -1.97 -7.67
CA PRO A 122 3.48 -1.30 -8.95
C PRO A 122 4.77 -0.78 -9.58
N SER A 123 5.80 -0.51 -8.77
CA SER A 123 7.10 -0.02 -9.22
C SER A 123 8.04 -1.13 -9.71
N LEU A 124 7.64 -2.40 -9.60
CA LEU A 124 8.45 -3.56 -9.98
C LEU A 124 8.95 -3.46 -11.42
N GLU A 125 10.27 -3.37 -11.58
CA GLU A 125 10.96 -3.53 -12.87
C GLU A 125 11.19 -5.02 -13.14
N MET A 126 10.50 -5.58 -14.13
CA MET A 126 10.53 -7.01 -14.43
C MET A 126 11.86 -7.44 -15.07
N TRP A 127 12.46 -8.54 -14.62
CA TRP A 127 13.49 -9.20 -15.40
C TRP A 127 12.85 -9.94 -16.59
N THR A 128 13.37 -9.66 -17.79
CA THR A 128 12.92 -10.26 -19.06
C THR A 128 13.94 -11.24 -19.65
N ASP A 129 15.12 -11.34 -19.04
CA ASP A 129 16.20 -12.24 -19.40
C ASP A 129 16.99 -12.62 -18.14
N ILE A 130 17.98 -13.52 -18.26
CA ILE A 130 18.89 -13.88 -17.17
C ILE A 130 19.64 -12.62 -16.72
N PRO A 131 19.46 -12.16 -15.46
CA PRO A 131 20.03 -10.89 -15.03
C PRO A 131 21.54 -10.97 -14.93
N LYS A 132 22.20 -9.98 -15.53
CA LYS A 132 23.67 -9.81 -15.53
C LYS A 132 24.14 -9.28 -14.17
N THR A 133 25.43 -9.39 -13.88
CA THR A 133 26.01 -8.90 -12.62
C THR A 133 26.97 -7.76 -12.91
N PHE A 134 26.80 -6.64 -12.19
CA PHE A 134 27.71 -5.52 -12.27
C PHE A 134 29.07 -5.85 -11.64
N THR A 135 30.10 -5.12 -12.07
CA THR A 135 31.29 -4.84 -11.27
C THR A 135 31.21 -3.37 -10.87
N VAL A 136 31.01 -3.09 -9.59
CA VAL A 136 30.89 -1.74 -9.05
C VAL A 136 32.12 -1.42 -8.20
N THR A 137 32.64 -0.20 -8.32
CA THR A 137 33.76 0.30 -7.52
C THR A 137 33.39 1.66 -6.92
N HIS A 138 33.59 1.78 -5.60
CA HIS A 138 33.40 2.99 -4.81
C HIS A 138 34.39 2.96 -3.62
N PRO A 139 34.67 4.09 -2.96
CA PRO A 139 35.51 4.09 -1.76
C PRO A 139 34.86 3.32 -0.59
N ASP A 140 35.68 2.69 0.26
CA ASP A 140 35.18 1.96 1.45
C ASP A 140 34.83 2.89 2.62
N THR A 141 35.53 4.03 2.72
CA THR A 141 35.32 5.04 3.75
C THR A 141 35.24 6.43 3.15
N PHE A 142 34.51 7.32 3.83
CA PHE A 142 34.39 8.70 3.42
C PHE A 142 34.46 9.62 4.65
N SER A 143 35.33 10.62 4.59
CA SER A 143 35.35 11.72 5.55
C SER A 143 34.43 12.81 5.01
N ALA A 144 33.48 13.28 5.82
CA ALA A 144 32.54 14.32 5.40
C ALA A 144 33.28 15.52 4.75
N ASN A 145 32.76 15.99 3.60
CA ASN A 145 33.36 16.89 2.58
C ASN A 145 34.10 16.21 1.41
N GLY A 146 33.42 16.09 0.26
CA GLY A 146 34.03 15.65 -0.99
C GLY A 146 33.04 15.16 -2.05
N VAL A 147 33.59 14.65 -3.15
CA VAL A 147 32.84 13.99 -4.23
C VAL A 147 33.06 12.49 -4.11
N ILE A 148 31.99 11.71 -4.10
CA ILE A 148 32.07 10.25 -4.20
C ILE A 148 31.92 9.88 -5.68
N THR A 149 32.81 9.03 -6.17
CA THR A 149 32.76 8.49 -7.53
C THR A 149 32.41 7.01 -7.47
N VAL A 150 31.38 6.62 -8.23
CA VAL A 150 30.99 5.23 -8.41
C VAL A 150 31.23 4.85 -9.87
N THR A 151 31.99 3.79 -10.08
CA THR A 151 32.26 3.22 -11.41
C THR A 151 31.49 1.91 -11.57
N VAL A 152 30.75 1.77 -12.66
CA VAL A 152 29.90 0.60 -12.95
C VAL A 152 30.33 -0.02 -14.28
N LYS A 153 30.68 -1.31 -14.24
CA LYS A 153 31.12 -2.09 -15.40
C LYS A 153 30.39 -3.41 -15.54
N TYR A 154 30.45 -3.99 -16.73
CA TYR A 154 30.08 -5.36 -17.03
C TYR A 154 31.09 -5.94 -18.02
N ASN A 155 31.76 -7.06 -17.66
CA ASN A 155 32.87 -7.63 -18.45
C ASN A 155 33.88 -6.55 -18.88
N ASP A 156 34.34 -5.76 -17.91
CA ASP A 156 35.28 -4.63 -18.05
C ASP A 156 34.83 -3.45 -18.93
N SER A 157 33.65 -3.53 -19.55
CA SER A 157 33.06 -2.44 -20.35
C SER A 157 32.21 -1.51 -19.47
N PRO A 158 32.24 -0.19 -19.71
CA PRO A 158 31.42 0.77 -18.96
C PRO A 158 29.93 0.51 -19.20
N VAL A 159 29.12 0.64 -18.14
CA VAL A 159 27.67 0.54 -18.24
C VAL A 159 27.06 1.93 -18.09
N GLN A 160 26.53 2.46 -19.19
CA GLN A 160 25.80 3.74 -19.21
C GLN A 160 24.36 3.59 -18.70
N ASN A 161 23.80 4.65 -18.11
CA ASN A 161 22.42 4.73 -17.62
C ASN A 161 22.09 3.63 -16.60
N ALA A 162 23.03 3.28 -15.73
CA ALA A 162 22.74 2.55 -14.50
C ALA A 162 22.40 3.59 -13.42
N LEU A 163 21.32 3.37 -12.68
CA LEU A 163 20.90 4.25 -11.59
C LEU A 163 21.77 3.94 -10.37
N VAL A 164 22.51 4.94 -9.89
CA VAL A 164 23.29 4.90 -8.66
C VAL A 164 22.54 5.69 -7.60
N CYS A 165 22.33 5.08 -6.44
CA CYS A 165 21.59 5.66 -5.34
C CYS A 165 22.43 5.61 -4.07
N PHE A 166 22.56 6.76 -3.41
CA PHE A 166 23.14 6.90 -2.09
C PHE A 166 22.02 7.15 -1.11
N TRP A 167 21.89 6.28 -0.11
CA TRP A 167 20.80 6.38 0.84
C TRP A 167 21.21 5.78 2.18
N GLU A 168 20.42 6.08 3.20
CA GLU A 168 20.51 5.43 4.49
C GLU A 168 19.14 4.91 4.89
N LYS A 169 19.12 3.66 5.34
CA LYS A 169 17.91 3.03 5.85
C LYS A 169 17.59 3.58 7.25
N TRP A 170 16.64 4.50 7.33
CA TRP A 170 15.94 4.89 8.56
C TRP A 170 14.44 5.04 8.30
N GLU A 171 13.58 5.10 9.33
CA GLU A 171 12.11 5.23 9.19
C GLU A 171 11.73 6.62 8.62
N GLY A 172 11.87 6.77 7.31
CA GLY A 172 11.75 8.00 6.54
C GLY A 172 12.62 8.02 5.28
N GLY A 173 13.62 7.13 5.19
CA GLY A 173 14.47 6.91 4.02
C GLY A 173 15.13 8.19 3.52
N SER A 174 16.31 8.55 4.03
CA SER A 174 17.03 9.68 3.45
C SER A 174 17.74 9.22 2.19
N LEU A 175 17.11 9.48 1.06
CA LEU A 175 17.77 9.53 -0.23
C LEU A 175 18.76 10.71 -0.19
N TYR A 176 20.05 10.41 -0.11
CA TYR A 176 21.08 11.46 -0.15
C TYR A 176 21.21 12.00 -1.57
N HIS A 177 21.26 11.09 -2.54
CA HIS A 177 21.43 11.45 -3.93
C HIS A 177 21.11 10.29 -4.86
N THR A 178 20.66 10.61 -6.07
CA THR A 178 20.57 9.67 -7.18
C THR A 178 21.18 10.27 -8.42
N ASP A 179 21.94 9.48 -9.15
CA ASP A 179 22.47 9.87 -10.44
C ASP A 179 22.54 8.67 -11.38
N TYR A 180 22.62 8.93 -12.69
CA TYR A 180 22.82 7.89 -13.69
C TYR A 180 24.26 7.89 -14.17
N THR A 181 24.80 6.69 -14.39
CA THR A 181 26.14 6.58 -14.98
C THR A 181 26.18 7.15 -16.39
N ASP A 182 27.25 7.91 -16.68
CA ASP A 182 27.53 8.47 -18.00
C ASP A 182 28.00 7.40 -19.01
N ALA A 183 28.41 7.83 -20.21
CA ALA A 183 28.95 6.93 -21.25
C ALA A 183 30.23 6.18 -20.82
N ASN A 184 30.94 6.66 -19.80
CA ASN A 184 32.13 6.03 -19.22
C ASN A 184 31.79 5.11 -18.03
N GLY A 185 30.50 4.94 -17.71
CA GLY A 185 30.05 4.13 -16.58
C GLY A 185 30.30 4.78 -15.23
N ILE A 186 30.41 6.11 -15.18
CA ILE A 186 30.76 6.87 -13.97
C ILE A 186 29.55 7.68 -13.51
N ALA A 187 29.24 7.61 -12.21
CA ALA A 187 28.34 8.53 -11.52
C ALA A 187 29.12 9.28 -10.43
N THR A 188 28.92 10.60 -10.34
CA THR A 188 29.63 11.46 -9.36
C THR A 188 28.63 12.18 -8.47
N CYS A 189 28.73 11.97 -7.17
CA CYS A 189 27.82 12.55 -6.19
C CYS A 189 28.54 13.55 -5.31
N PHE A 190 27.96 14.76 -5.17
CA PHE A 190 28.34 15.69 -4.12
C PHE A 190 27.55 15.38 -2.85
N VAL A 191 28.28 15.07 -1.78
CA VAL A 191 27.72 14.55 -0.53
C VAL A 191 27.73 15.68 0.50
N PRO A 192 26.57 16.22 0.93
CA PRO A 192 26.49 17.43 1.74
C PRO A 192 27.13 17.31 3.13
N LEU A 193 27.48 18.46 3.74
CA LEU A 193 28.18 18.63 5.02
C LEU A 193 27.54 17.94 6.24
N ASN A 194 26.28 17.49 6.13
CA ASN A 194 25.46 17.05 7.26
C ASN A 194 25.18 15.54 7.27
N ILE A 195 26.11 14.73 6.76
CA ILE A 195 25.95 13.27 6.71
C ILE A 195 26.52 12.60 7.95
N HIS A 196 25.79 11.59 8.42
CA HIS A 196 25.97 10.95 9.71
C HIS A 196 27.18 10.04 9.74
N ARG A 197 27.81 9.88 10.91
CA ARG A 197 28.69 8.73 11.15
C ARG A 197 27.88 7.44 11.01
N GLY A 198 28.39 6.47 10.27
CA GLY A 198 27.71 5.20 10.06
C GLY A 198 27.91 4.67 8.65
N TYR A 199 27.13 3.66 8.26
CA TYR A 199 27.15 3.15 6.90
C TYR A 199 26.13 3.89 6.05
N MET A 200 26.58 4.48 4.95
CA MET A 200 25.73 4.88 3.86
C MET A 200 25.66 3.73 2.85
N ASP A 201 24.45 3.35 2.46
CA ASP A 201 24.22 2.34 1.44
C ASP A 201 24.39 2.95 0.04
N VAL A 202 25.02 2.18 -0.85
CA VAL A 202 25.17 2.50 -2.27
C VAL A 202 24.52 1.39 -3.05
N THR A 203 23.48 1.72 -3.80
CA THR A 203 22.83 0.75 -4.68
C THR A 203 23.02 1.12 -6.14
N VAL A 204 23.17 0.10 -6.98
CA VAL A 204 23.20 0.29 -8.44
C VAL A 204 22.17 -0.64 -9.08
N THR A 205 21.26 -0.07 -9.86
CA THR A 205 20.20 -0.80 -10.56
C THR A 205 20.17 -0.47 -12.05
N LYS A 206 19.79 -1.47 -12.85
CA LYS A 206 19.51 -1.33 -14.28
C LYS A 206 18.68 -2.53 -14.73
N HIS A 207 17.80 -2.33 -15.72
CA HIS A 207 17.02 -3.41 -16.32
C HIS A 207 17.88 -4.61 -16.72
N ASN A 208 17.44 -5.82 -16.38
CA ASN A 208 18.16 -7.09 -16.58
C ASN A 208 19.58 -7.15 -15.96
N PHE A 209 19.83 -6.38 -14.91
CA PHE A 209 20.98 -6.58 -14.02
C PHE A 209 20.49 -6.91 -12.61
N LYS A 210 21.26 -7.75 -11.90
CA LYS A 210 21.09 -7.94 -10.46
C LYS A 210 21.44 -6.62 -9.76
N PRO A 211 20.60 -6.10 -8.85
CA PRO A 211 20.95 -4.96 -8.04
C PRO A 211 22.29 -5.18 -7.34
N TYR A 212 23.16 -4.19 -7.39
CA TYR A 212 24.33 -4.13 -6.53
C TYR A 212 23.95 -3.40 -5.24
N GLU A 213 24.41 -3.92 -4.10
CA GLU A 213 24.33 -3.26 -2.81
C GLU A 213 25.74 -3.22 -2.21
N GLY A 214 26.23 -2.03 -1.92
CA GLY A 214 27.49 -1.76 -1.26
C GLY A 214 27.30 -0.79 -0.10
N LYS A 215 28.34 -0.62 0.71
CA LYS A 215 28.32 0.29 1.86
C LYS A 215 29.58 1.15 1.89
N ILE A 216 29.42 2.40 2.29
CA ILE A 216 30.50 3.35 2.54
C ILE A 216 30.43 3.73 4.02
N TYR A 217 31.52 3.54 4.78
CA TYR A 217 31.57 3.95 6.17
C TYR A 217 31.94 5.43 6.28
N ILE A 218 31.02 6.23 6.79
CA ILE A 218 31.20 7.64 7.11
C ILE A 218 31.88 7.76 8.47
N LEU A 219 33.03 8.41 8.50
CA LEU A 219 33.82 8.61 9.71
C LEU A 219 33.25 9.77 10.54
N GLY A 220 32.99 9.54 11.83
CA GLY A 220 32.66 10.57 12.83
C GLY A 220 33.42 10.36 14.14
N LYS A 221 33.31 11.31 15.08
CA LYS A 221 34.06 11.34 16.35
C LYS A 221 33.11 11.17 17.53
N ASP A 222 33.36 10.19 18.41
CA ASP A 222 32.63 10.03 19.69
C ASP A 222 33.05 11.12 20.68
N ILE A 223 32.15 11.45 21.61
CA ILE A 223 32.35 12.48 22.63
C ILE A 223 32.13 11.85 24.00
N TYR A 224 33.05 12.08 24.93
CA TYR A 224 33.00 11.51 26.28
C TYR A 224 32.79 12.60 27.33
N VAL A 225 31.82 12.39 28.24
CA VAL A 225 31.53 13.30 29.35
C VAL A 225 31.89 12.58 30.65
N PRO A 226 32.73 13.17 31.53
CA PRO A 226 33.17 14.56 31.51
C PRO A 226 34.50 14.85 30.77
N SER A 227 35.14 13.84 30.16
CA SER A 227 36.54 13.97 29.71
C SER A 227 36.78 14.96 28.55
N ASP A 228 35.89 15.00 27.56
CA ASP A 228 35.92 15.97 26.45
C ASP A 228 35.14 17.24 26.79
N TYR A 229 34.04 17.13 27.55
CA TYR A 229 33.18 18.25 27.97
C TYR A 229 32.70 18.04 29.40
N SER A 230 32.65 19.11 30.19
CA SER A 230 32.26 19.04 31.61
C SER A 230 30.76 18.84 31.86
N THR A 231 29.91 18.98 30.84
CA THR A 231 28.45 18.84 30.94
C THR A 231 27.91 18.05 29.75
N ILE A 232 26.78 17.37 29.94
CA ILE A 232 26.10 16.59 28.90
C ILE A 232 25.58 17.53 27.81
N GLN A 233 24.98 18.67 28.17
CA GLN A 233 24.45 19.59 27.16
C GLN A 233 25.54 20.16 26.24
N ALA A 234 26.71 20.52 26.78
CA ALA A 234 27.81 21.04 25.96
C ALA A 234 28.31 20.02 24.93
N ALA A 235 28.34 18.73 25.31
CA ALA A 235 28.66 17.65 24.40
C ALA A 235 27.59 17.48 23.31
N ILE A 236 26.29 17.57 23.66
CA ILE A 236 25.19 17.51 22.69
C ILE A 236 25.27 18.67 21.68
N ASP A 237 25.57 19.88 22.14
CA ASP A 237 25.60 21.08 21.30
C ASP A 237 26.62 20.96 20.15
N VAL A 238 27.80 20.41 20.45
CA VAL A 238 28.88 20.20 19.47
C VAL A 238 28.76 18.90 18.68
N ALA A 239 27.95 17.94 19.14
CA ALA A 239 27.80 16.64 18.49
C ALA A 239 27.16 16.77 17.10
N ASN A 240 27.69 16.05 16.13
CA ASN A 240 27.07 15.92 14.82
C ASN A 240 26.05 14.77 14.82
N ARG A 241 25.14 14.77 13.84
CA ARG A 241 24.19 13.67 13.64
C ARG A 241 24.98 12.35 13.47
N GLY A 242 24.57 11.29 14.16
CA GLY A 242 25.26 9.99 14.24
C GLY A 242 26.39 9.90 15.28
N CYS A 243 26.72 10.99 16.00
CA CYS A 243 27.64 10.93 17.13
C CYS A 243 26.97 10.27 18.35
N VAL A 244 27.78 9.54 19.13
CA VAL A 244 27.41 9.08 20.46
C VAL A 244 28.10 9.96 21.50
N VAL A 245 27.31 10.50 22.43
CA VAL A 245 27.78 11.14 23.65
C VAL A 245 27.77 10.07 24.74
N HIS A 246 28.94 9.57 25.09
CA HIS A 246 29.14 8.63 26.19
C HIS A 246 29.25 9.41 27.50
N VAL A 247 28.45 9.04 28.50
CA VAL A 247 28.44 9.72 29.80
C VAL A 247 28.88 8.73 30.89
N ASP A 248 30.03 9.01 31.50
CA ASP A 248 30.59 8.21 32.59
C ASP A 248 29.68 8.28 33.84
N SER A 249 29.73 7.24 34.66
CA SER A 249 29.00 7.18 35.94
C SER A 249 29.19 8.44 36.79
N GLY A 250 28.10 8.99 37.30
CA GLY A 250 28.13 10.23 38.07
C GLY A 250 26.75 10.85 38.22
N THR A 251 26.68 12.00 38.92
CA THR A 251 25.45 12.79 39.03
C THR A 251 25.63 14.12 38.31
N TYR A 252 24.84 14.31 37.27
CA TYR A 252 24.84 15.48 36.40
C TYR A 252 23.59 16.31 36.73
N PHE A 253 23.80 17.49 37.31
CA PHE A 253 22.73 18.43 37.65
C PHE A 253 22.49 19.35 36.46
N GLU A 254 21.67 18.89 35.52
CA GLU A 254 21.46 19.55 34.23
C GLU A 254 20.02 19.32 33.76
N ARG A 255 19.55 20.19 32.88
CA ARG A 255 18.44 19.89 31.98
C ARG A 255 18.99 19.80 30.57
N ILE A 256 18.67 18.72 29.87
CA ILE A 256 19.21 18.48 28.53
C ILE A 256 18.13 18.58 27.46
N ARG A 257 18.45 19.28 26.37
CA ARG A 257 17.69 19.32 25.14
C ARG A 257 18.38 18.47 24.10
N MET A 258 17.69 17.43 23.67
CA MET A 258 18.21 16.45 22.72
C MET A 258 18.36 17.09 21.33
N LYS A 259 19.43 16.73 20.63
CA LYS A 259 19.72 17.14 19.26
C LYS A 259 19.41 15.99 18.31
N ALA A 260 18.77 16.28 17.18
CA ALA A 260 18.36 15.27 16.22
C ALA A 260 19.57 14.39 15.80
N GLY A 261 19.37 13.08 15.86
CA GLY A 261 20.32 12.03 15.52
C GLY A 261 21.56 11.94 16.42
N VAL A 262 21.56 12.54 17.62
CA VAL A 262 22.64 12.36 18.60
C VAL A 262 22.18 11.37 19.66
N ASP A 263 22.92 10.28 19.84
CA ASP A 263 22.64 9.31 20.89
C ASP A 263 23.38 9.72 22.17
N VAL A 264 22.68 9.71 23.29
CA VAL A 264 23.24 10.01 24.60
C VAL A 264 23.10 8.76 25.46
N ILE A 265 24.24 8.17 25.84
CA ILE A 265 24.28 6.86 26.48
C ILE A 265 25.08 6.95 27.77
N GLY A 266 24.42 6.66 28.89
CA GLY A 266 25.06 6.54 30.20
C GLY A 266 25.82 5.21 30.34
N GLU A 267 26.79 5.18 31.25
CA GLU A 267 27.51 3.94 31.57
C GLU A 267 26.56 2.87 32.14
N SER A 268 25.64 3.26 33.03
CA SER A 268 24.59 2.39 33.55
C SER A 268 23.45 3.16 34.18
N LYS A 269 22.21 2.68 33.97
CA LYS A 269 21.00 3.26 34.58
C LYS A 269 21.03 3.24 36.11
N TYR A 270 21.88 2.43 36.74
CA TYR A 270 21.96 2.31 38.19
C TYR A 270 22.93 3.28 38.86
N ASN A 271 23.81 3.95 38.10
CA ASN A 271 24.86 4.82 38.65
C ASN A 271 25.12 6.11 37.84
N THR A 272 24.46 6.29 36.70
CA THR A 272 24.55 7.49 35.87
C THR A 272 23.26 8.29 36.00
N TYR A 273 23.31 9.44 36.65
CA TYR A 273 22.13 10.21 37.05
C TYR A 273 22.06 11.55 36.30
N ILE A 274 20.91 11.84 35.69
CA ILE A 274 20.55 13.19 35.22
C ILE A 274 19.48 13.74 36.16
N MET A 275 19.83 14.77 36.91
CA MET A 275 18.95 15.41 37.88
C MET A 275 18.63 16.83 37.43
N GLY A 276 17.38 17.06 37.00
CA GLY A 276 16.94 18.38 36.56
C GLY A 276 17.12 19.43 37.67
N ASP A 277 17.75 20.57 37.34
CA ASP A 277 18.05 21.66 38.28
C ASP A 277 16.83 22.60 38.53
N THR A 278 17.00 23.78 39.15
CA THR A 278 15.89 24.72 39.47
C THR A 278 15.72 25.89 38.48
N GLY A 279 16.31 25.83 37.28
CA GLY A 279 16.21 26.89 36.25
C GLY A 279 14.82 27.08 35.62
N ASP A 280 14.57 28.29 35.10
CA ASP A 280 13.30 28.74 34.49
C ASP A 280 13.33 28.55 32.96
N TYR A 281 12.76 27.45 32.48
CA TYR A 281 12.49 27.19 31.06
C TYR A 281 10.99 27.00 30.86
N ASN A 282 10.48 27.36 29.67
CA ASN A 282 9.07 27.24 29.28
C ASN A 282 8.50 25.80 29.37
N TYR A 283 9.35 24.78 29.58
CA TYR A 283 8.96 23.38 29.74
C TYR A 283 9.76 22.78 30.89
N ARG A 284 9.09 22.45 31.99
CA ARG A 284 9.69 21.92 33.24
C ARG A 284 10.13 20.46 33.07
N ALA A 285 11.06 20.14 32.16
CA ALA A 285 11.52 18.77 31.89
C ALA A 285 13.02 18.59 32.16
N THR A 286 13.44 17.42 32.68
CA THR A 286 14.86 17.07 32.82
C THR A 286 15.48 16.72 31.46
N VAL A 287 14.76 15.97 30.62
CA VAL A 287 15.15 15.65 29.24
C VAL A 287 14.05 16.11 28.29
N LEU A 288 14.41 16.91 27.30
CA LEU A 288 13.49 17.46 26.30
C LEU A 288 13.86 16.97 24.89
N PHE A 289 12.92 16.31 24.24
CA PHE A 289 12.87 16.14 22.78
C PHE A 289 11.88 17.16 22.22
N ASP A 290 12.33 18.02 21.31
CA ASP A 290 11.47 19.02 20.65
C ASP A 290 11.83 19.07 19.16
N GLY A 291 10.96 18.50 18.33
CA GLY A 291 11.19 18.42 16.89
C GLY A 291 12.35 17.50 16.48
N CYS A 292 12.76 16.56 17.35
CA CYS A 292 13.96 15.76 17.13
C CYS A 292 13.77 14.26 17.44
N SER A 293 14.36 13.40 16.61
CA SER A 293 14.54 11.97 16.89
C SER A 293 15.98 11.73 17.31
N ALA A 294 16.18 11.14 18.49
CA ALA A 294 17.47 10.85 19.10
C ALA A 294 17.28 9.72 20.12
N THR A 295 18.39 9.12 20.58
CA THR A 295 18.34 8.05 21.59
C THR A 295 18.81 8.57 22.95
N ILE A 296 18.11 8.17 24.01
CA ILE A 296 18.60 8.27 25.38
C ILE A 296 18.47 6.92 26.09
N SER A 297 19.58 6.44 26.65
CA SER A 297 19.60 5.17 27.39
C SER A 297 20.62 5.11 28.51
N ASN A 298 20.40 4.17 29.43
CA ASN A 298 21.28 3.89 30.57
C ASN A 298 21.41 5.01 31.59
N PHE A 299 20.33 5.76 31.85
CA PHE A 299 20.30 6.77 32.92
C PHE A 299 19.28 6.45 34.00
N THR A 300 19.57 6.87 35.23
CA THR A 300 18.51 7.29 36.15
C THR A 300 18.17 8.74 35.86
N ILE A 301 16.93 9.03 35.47
CA ILE A 301 16.45 10.38 35.17
C ILE A 301 15.50 10.80 36.29
N GLY A 302 15.81 11.93 36.92
CA GLY A 302 15.00 12.47 38.01
C GLY A 302 14.94 14.00 37.99
N SER A 303 14.27 14.55 39.00
CA SER A 303 14.12 15.99 39.18
C SER A 303 14.24 16.35 40.66
N ILE A 304 14.86 17.49 40.97
CA ILE A 304 14.91 18.05 42.32
C ILE A 304 13.74 19.02 42.63
N SER A 305 12.81 19.20 41.68
CA SER A 305 11.59 20.02 41.81
C SER A 305 10.36 19.36 41.15
N ASP A 306 9.15 19.91 41.34
CA ASP A 306 7.91 19.49 40.64
C ASP A 306 8.05 19.64 39.11
N SER A 307 8.59 18.62 38.45
CA SER A 307 8.92 18.67 37.03
C SER A 307 8.71 17.31 36.33
N ILE A 308 8.83 17.28 35.00
CA ILE A 308 8.68 16.12 34.12
C ILE A 308 10.04 15.44 33.96
N GLY A 309 10.09 14.11 34.00
CA GLY A 309 11.34 13.38 33.75
C GLY A 309 11.80 13.53 32.30
N VAL A 310 11.02 12.97 31.37
CA VAL A 310 11.24 13.08 29.92
C VAL A 310 10.03 13.69 29.25
N LEU A 311 10.24 14.70 28.42
CA LEU A 311 9.21 15.37 27.63
C LEU A 311 9.51 15.22 26.14
N VAL A 312 8.55 14.71 25.37
CA VAL A 312 8.61 14.62 23.91
C VAL A 312 7.58 15.57 23.32
N LEU A 313 8.02 16.48 22.44
CA LEU A 313 7.22 17.48 21.73
C LEU A 313 7.55 17.50 20.23
N ASN A 314 6.54 17.65 19.38
CA ASN A 314 6.70 17.93 17.93
C ASN A 314 7.59 16.95 17.14
N CYS A 315 7.79 15.73 17.62
CA CYS A 315 8.72 14.75 17.02
C CYS A 315 8.01 13.92 15.95
N SER A 316 8.06 14.36 14.69
CA SER A 316 7.52 13.60 13.54
C SER A 316 8.23 12.27 13.30
N ASN A 317 9.51 12.20 13.68
CA ASN A 317 10.30 10.97 13.74
C ASN A 317 10.46 10.54 15.20
N PRO A 318 10.33 9.25 15.54
CA PRO A 318 10.26 8.84 16.93
C PRO A 318 11.64 8.89 17.58
N PRO A 319 11.80 9.55 18.75
CA PRO A 319 12.95 9.32 19.59
C PRO A 319 12.87 7.94 20.27
N PHE A 320 14.03 7.40 20.63
CA PHE A 320 14.17 6.13 21.34
C PHE A 320 14.52 6.40 22.80
N ILE A 321 13.59 6.09 23.69
CA ILE A 321 13.75 6.28 25.14
C ILE A 321 13.75 4.88 25.73
N HIS A 322 14.92 4.36 26.09
CA HIS A 322 15.00 2.97 26.52
C HIS A 322 16.06 2.65 27.55
N ASN A 323 15.83 1.57 28.31
CA ASN A 323 16.71 1.13 29.39
C ASN A 323 17.08 2.26 30.38
N ASN A 324 16.12 3.13 30.68
CA ASN A 324 16.28 4.16 31.70
C ASN A 324 15.46 3.82 32.95
N ARG A 325 15.85 4.42 34.08
CA ARG A 325 15.08 4.39 35.32
C ARG A 325 14.60 5.81 35.62
N ILE A 326 13.29 6.05 35.50
CA ILE A 326 12.73 7.39 35.71
C ILE A 326 12.05 7.43 37.07
N MET A 327 12.56 8.27 37.96
CA MET A 327 12.18 8.30 39.38
C MET A 327 12.18 9.71 39.93
N TYR A 328 11.20 10.02 40.80
CA TYR A 328 11.06 11.31 41.48
C TYR A 328 10.59 12.54 40.66
N PRO A 329 10.17 12.49 39.37
CA PRO A 329 9.45 13.60 38.76
C PRO A 329 7.94 13.51 39.01
N LYS A 330 7.23 14.64 38.85
CA LYS A 330 5.76 14.72 38.95
C LYS A 330 5.01 13.95 37.86
N VAL A 331 5.68 13.75 36.73
CA VAL A 331 5.25 12.83 35.69
C VAL A 331 6.52 12.17 35.16
N ALA A 332 6.58 10.83 35.18
CA ALA A 332 7.79 10.12 34.77
C ALA A 332 8.12 10.40 33.30
N LEU A 333 7.13 10.22 32.41
CA LEU A 333 7.29 10.53 31.01
C LEU A 333 6.03 11.19 30.46
N VAL A 334 6.22 12.31 29.78
CA VAL A 334 5.16 13.02 29.07
C VAL A 334 5.46 12.96 27.58
N ALA A 335 4.57 12.34 26.84
CA ALA A 335 4.49 12.45 25.39
C ALA A 335 3.36 13.43 25.06
N ILE A 336 3.68 14.72 24.91
CA ILE A 336 2.71 15.75 24.50
C ILE A 336 2.94 16.05 23.01
N VAL A 337 1.89 15.95 22.21
CA VAL A 337 1.96 16.31 20.79
C VAL A 337 1.51 17.77 20.61
N GLY A 338 2.27 18.54 19.84
CA GLY A 338 1.86 19.87 19.41
C GLY A 338 0.81 19.80 18.29
N VAL A 339 -0.08 20.79 18.25
CA VAL A 339 -1.36 20.89 17.50
C VAL A 339 -1.25 20.74 15.96
N VAL A 340 -0.06 20.49 15.39
CA VAL A 340 0.17 20.60 13.93
C VAL A 340 0.68 19.31 13.26
N HIS A 341 1.31 18.36 13.99
CA HIS A 341 1.81 17.10 13.40
C HIS A 341 1.77 15.93 14.39
N PRO A 342 1.38 14.70 13.97
CA PRO A 342 1.42 13.52 14.85
C PRO A 342 2.85 13.26 15.30
N SER A 343 3.11 13.35 16.60
CA SER A 343 4.42 12.96 17.16
C SER A 343 4.39 11.50 17.61
N CYS A 344 5.54 10.83 17.49
CA CYS A 344 5.72 9.44 17.88
C CYS A 344 6.95 9.31 18.78
N ALA A 345 7.02 8.23 19.57
CA ALA A 345 8.22 7.83 20.31
C ALA A 345 8.24 6.31 20.49
N TYR A 346 9.43 5.72 20.61
CA TYR A 346 9.62 4.35 21.06
C TYR A 346 10.06 4.38 22.52
N VAL A 347 9.18 3.91 23.42
CA VAL A 347 9.41 3.86 24.86
C VAL A 347 9.43 2.40 25.28
N TYR A 348 10.61 1.87 25.61
CA TYR A 348 10.77 0.45 25.94
C TYR A 348 11.89 0.15 26.94
N ASP A 349 11.83 -0.99 27.63
CA ASP A 349 12.83 -1.41 28.62
C ASP A 349 13.04 -0.41 29.79
N ASN A 350 12.12 0.53 29.99
CA ASN A 350 12.25 1.52 31.06
C ASN A 350 11.61 1.04 32.37
N GLU A 351 12.13 1.56 33.48
CA GLU A 351 11.54 1.48 34.81
C GLU A 351 10.92 2.83 35.16
N LEU A 352 9.59 2.95 35.04
CA LEU A 352 8.82 4.17 35.32
C LEU A 352 8.15 4.05 36.69
N LEU A 353 8.84 4.55 37.72
CA LEU A 353 8.50 4.33 39.12
C LEU A 353 8.00 5.63 39.77
N GLY A 354 6.70 5.71 40.04
CA GLY A 354 6.05 6.95 40.52
C GLY A 354 6.08 7.20 42.02
N HIS A 355 5.70 8.44 42.42
CA HIS A 355 5.32 8.83 43.78
C HIS A 355 3.83 9.24 43.85
N VAL A 356 3.30 9.51 45.05
CA VAL A 356 1.87 9.81 45.32
C VAL A 356 1.38 11.03 44.52
N GLY A 357 0.46 10.82 43.56
CA GLY A 357 -0.25 11.91 42.84
C GLY A 357 -0.05 12.01 41.32
N GLU A 358 0.59 11.02 40.68
CA GLU A 358 1.36 11.24 39.45
C GLU A 358 1.16 10.15 38.37
N TYR A 359 1.42 10.50 37.09
CA TYR A 359 1.29 9.62 35.92
C TYR A 359 2.63 8.94 35.57
N GLY A 360 2.59 7.66 35.17
CA GLY A 360 3.77 6.99 34.61
C GLY A 360 4.09 7.51 33.21
N ILE A 361 3.19 7.27 32.26
CA ILE A 361 3.23 7.85 30.91
C ILE A 361 1.97 8.68 30.71
N TYR A 362 2.13 9.88 30.17
CA TYR A 362 1.03 10.76 29.80
C TYR A 362 1.08 11.05 28.30
N CYS A 363 0.07 10.58 27.56
CA CYS A 363 -0.12 10.80 26.12
C CYS A 363 -1.25 11.82 25.89
N ASP A 364 -0.99 12.84 25.07
CA ASP A 364 -1.93 13.94 24.81
C ASP A 364 -1.88 14.39 23.34
N CYS A 365 -2.99 14.93 22.83
CA CYS A 365 -3.13 15.57 21.51
C CYS A 365 -2.81 14.70 20.27
N ALA A 366 -3.54 13.62 20.00
CA ALA A 366 -3.37 12.80 18.78
C ALA A 366 -2.07 11.97 18.72
N THR A 367 -1.70 11.33 19.84
CA THR A 367 -0.54 10.44 19.95
C THR A 367 -0.78 9.06 19.29
N ILE A 368 -0.86 8.98 17.96
CA ILE A 368 -1.29 7.77 17.21
C ILE A 368 -0.16 6.79 16.81
N LYS A 369 1.11 7.17 16.97
CA LYS A 369 2.28 6.39 16.49
C LYS A 369 3.34 6.09 17.56
N THR A 370 3.04 6.41 18.83
CA THR A 370 3.95 6.11 19.94
C THR A 370 3.83 4.64 20.31
N TRP A 371 4.96 3.96 20.44
CA TRP A 371 5.05 2.56 20.84
C TRP A 371 5.55 2.46 22.27
N ILE A 372 4.78 1.79 23.11
CA ILE A 372 5.06 1.59 24.53
C ILE A 372 5.06 0.09 24.77
N TYR A 373 6.22 -0.51 25.02
CA TYR A 373 6.34 -1.95 25.22
C TYR A 373 7.49 -2.33 26.14
N ASN A 374 7.39 -3.49 26.80
CA ASN A 374 8.40 -4.02 27.71
C ASN A 374 8.87 -3.03 28.81
N ASN A 375 8.00 -2.10 29.24
CA ASN A 375 8.30 -1.21 30.37
C ASN A 375 7.74 -1.79 31.68
N LEU A 376 8.44 -1.50 32.78
CA LEU A 376 7.92 -1.66 34.13
C LEU A 376 7.31 -0.32 34.58
N ILE A 377 5.98 -0.26 34.69
CA ILE A 377 5.23 0.95 35.08
C ILE A 377 4.53 0.67 36.41
N ALA A 378 5.09 1.17 37.51
CA ALA A 378 4.64 0.80 38.84
C ALA A 378 4.58 1.98 39.82
N PHE A 379 3.72 1.85 40.82
CA PHE A 379 3.55 2.78 41.94
C PHE A 379 3.02 4.19 41.60
N ASN A 380 2.73 4.46 40.33
CA ASN A 380 2.06 5.66 39.85
C ASN A 380 0.59 5.69 40.33
N SER A 381 -0.04 6.87 40.38
CA SER A 381 -1.50 6.95 40.55
C SER A 381 -2.20 6.33 39.34
N THR A 382 -1.81 6.77 38.15
CA THR A 382 -2.23 6.18 36.88
C THR A 382 -0.99 5.77 36.07
N GLY A 383 -0.96 4.53 35.57
CA GLY A 383 0.16 4.00 34.82
C GLY A 383 0.36 4.71 33.50
N ILE A 384 -0.61 4.59 32.60
CA ILE A 384 -0.65 5.29 31.31
C ILE A 384 -1.95 6.08 31.20
N ARG A 385 -1.84 7.38 30.92
CA ARG A 385 -2.98 8.25 30.66
C ARG A 385 -3.00 8.64 29.19
N CYS A 386 -4.15 8.50 28.53
CA CYS A 386 -4.36 8.90 27.14
C CYS A 386 -5.51 9.91 27.07
N GLN A 387 -5.31 11.03 26.36
CA GLN A 387 -6.35 12.03 26.19
C GLN A 387 -6.24 12.80 24.88
N ASN A 388 -7.35 13.40 24.45
CA ASN A 388 -7.49 14.21 23.24
C ASN A 388 -7.04 13.44 21.99
N TYR A 389 -7.80 12.42 21.59
CA TYR A 389 -7.54 11.58 20.41
C TYR A 389 -6.21 10.80 20.44
N SER A 390 -5.67 10.49 21.64
CA SER A 390 -4.35 9.86 21.75
C SER A 390 -4.42 8.35 21.76
N ASP A 391 -3.90 7.73 20.68
CA ASP A 391 -4.04 6.30 20.41
C ASP A 391 -2.68 5.57 20.34
N PRO A 392 -1.88 5.54 21.42
CA PRO A 392 -0.58 4.88 21.40
C PRO A 392 -0.71 3.36 21.23
N ASN A 393 0.32 2.74 20.67
CA ASN A 393 0.49 1.28 20.61
C ASN A 393 1.08 0.78 21.93
N ILE A 394 0.23 0.30 22.84
CA ILE A 394 0.61 -0.27 24.13
C ILE A 394 0.72 -1.79 23.96
N ARG A 395 1.65 -2.24 23.12
CA ARG A 395 1.87 -3.65 22.75
C ARG A 395 3.27 -3.87 22.20
N PRO A 396 3.81 -5.10 22.21
CA PRO A 396 5.10 -5.42 21.58
C PRO A 396 5.10 -5.14 20.07
N VAL A 397 6.26 -4.74 19.54
CA VAL A 397 6.53 -4.75 18.09
C VAL A 397 6.79 -6.18 17.60
N ALA A 398 6.45 -6.48 16.34
CA ALA A 398 6.52 -7.83 15.76
C ALA A 398 7.92 -8.49 15.79
N HIS A 399 8.99 -7.71 16.01
CA HIS A 399 10.37 -8.18 16.03
C HIS A 399 11.07 -8.04 17.40
N ALA A 400 10.37 -7.65 18.47
CA ALA A 400 10.99 -7.50 19.79
C ALA A 400 11.32 -8.85 20.45
N SER A 401 12.53 -8.97 21.01
CA SER A 401 12.92 -10.12 21.84
C SER A 401 13.45 -9.61 23.19
N PRO A 402 12.86 -10.00 24.33
CA PRO A 402 11.74 -10.93 24.48
C PRO A 402 10.39 -10.31 24.05
N TYR A 403 9.48 -11.13 23.53
CA TYR A 403 8.12 -10.73 23.12
C TYR A 403 7.22 -10.46 24.33
N ARG A 404 7.48 -9.36 25.06
CA ARG A 404 6.75 -8.99 26.28
C ARG A 404 6.13 -7.61 26.13
N GLY A 405 4.85 -7.49 26.48
CA GLY A 405 4.20 -6.19 26.64
C GLY A 405 4.64 -5.53 27.93
N ASN A 406 3.94 -4.48 28.35
CA ASN A 406 4.28 -3.76 29.57
C ASN A 406 3.81 -4.50 30.82
N LEU A 407 4.51 -4.29 31.93
CA LEU A 407 4.02 -4.65 33.26
C LEU A 407 3.46 -3.39 33.91
N LEU A 408 2.16 -3.41 34.18
CA LEU A 408 1.40 -2.28 34.75
C LEU A 408 0.93 -2.65 36.16
N ASN A 409 1.41 -1.90 37.16
CA ASN A 409 1.03 -2.07 38.58
C ASN A 409 0.93 -0.72 39.29
N SER A 410 -0.12 0.03 38.94
CA SER A 410 -0.40 1.37 39.45
C SER A 410 -1.33 1.34 40.66
N ARG A 411 -1.59 2.50 41.29
CA ARG A 411 -2.34 2.60 42.56
C ARG A 411 -3.81 2.95 42.41
N GLN A 412 -4.23 3.59 41.32
CA GLN A 412 -5.64 3.92 41.05
C GLN A 412 -6.12 3.32 39.72
N SER A 413 -5.35 3.52 38.65
CA SER A 413 -5.64 2.92 37.35
C SER A 413 -4.38 2.50 36.60
N ASN A 414 -4.40 1.36 35.92
CA ASN A 414 -3.27 0.97 35.06
C ASN A 414 -3.29 1.78 33.75
N ILE A 415 -4.44 1.87 33.09
CA ILE A 415 -4.66 2.71 31.91
C ILE A 415 -5.94 3.56 32.08
N TYR A 416 -5.85 4.84 31.73
CA TYR A 416 -6.97 5.79 31.81
C TYR A 416 -7.08 6.64 30.54
N CYS A 417 -8.23 6.60 29.88
CA CYS A 417 -8.49 7.20 28.57
C CYS A 417 -9.66 8.19 28.64
N THR A 418 -9.52 9.35 28.00
CA THR A 418 -10.57 10.39 27.89
C THR A 418 -10.56 11.10 26.54
N TYR A 419 -11.61 11.83 26.19
CA TYR A 419 -11.68 12.70 25.00
C TYR A 419 -11.33 11.95 23.71
N HIS A 420 -12.14 10.96 23.32
CA HIS A 420 -12.02 10.19 22.08
C HIS A 420 -10.67 9.48 21.89
N SER A 421 -10.03 9.04 22.97
CA SER A 421 -8.75 8.32 22.89
C SER A 421 -8.96 6.80 22.90
N GLU A 422 -8.40 6.12 21.90
CA GLU A 422 -8.49 4.70 21.59
C GLU A 422 -7.08 4.05 21.53
N PRO A 423 -6.34 3.95 22.64
CA PRO A 423 -5.04 3.29 22.61
C PRO A 423 -5.17 1.84 22.14
N ASN A 424 -4.23 1.41 21.29
CA ASN A 424 -4.13 0.02 20.87
C ASN A 424 -3.44 -0.79 21.96
N ILE A 425 -4.25 -1.42 22.82
CA ILE A 425 -3.80 -2.31 23.90
C ILE A 425 -3.83 -3.78 23.41
N GLY A 426 -4.30 -4.02 22.18
CA GLY A 426 -4.38 -5.30 21.49
C GLY A 426 -5.57 -5.31 20.53
N LEU A 427 -5.33 -5.40 19.22
CA LEU A 427 -6.35 -5.35 18.15
C LEU A 427 -6.35 -6.66 17.34
N TYR A 428 -7.53 -7.12 16.88
CA TYR A 428 -7.64 -8.24 15.93
C TYR A 428 -8.65 -7.97 14.81
N PRO A 429 -8.27 -8.20 13.53
CA PRO A 429 -6.91 -8.55 13.09
C PRO A 429 -5.97 -7.36 13.25
N ASP A 430 -4.81 -7.59 13.89
CA ASP A 430 -3.75 -6.58 14.00
C ASP A 430 -3.34 -6.15 12.58
N PRO A 431 -3.32 -4.85 12.24
CA PRO A 431 -2.87 -4.36 10.94
C PRO A 431 -1.47 -4.87 10.56
N ASP A 432 -0.63 -5.14 11.56
CA ASP A 432 0.74 -5.65 11.39
C ASP A 432 0.83 -7.19 11.34
N ARG A 433 -0.31 -7.88 11.39
CA ARG A 433 -0.41 -9.35 11.51
C ARG A 433 0.38 -9.92 12.68
N ASN A 434 0.60 -9.13 13.74
CA ASN A 434 1.35 -9.58 14.90
C ASN A 434 0.52 -10.66 15.65
N PRO A 435 0.97 -11.93 15.66
CA PRO A 435 0.27 -12.99 16.36
C PRO A 435 0.36 -12.82 17.87
N ASN A 436 0.96 -11.74 18.39
CA ASN A 436 1.09 -11.38 19.79
C ASN A 436 0.58 -9.95 20.08
N ALA A 437 -0.35 -9.42 19.26
CA ALA A 437 -1.10 -8.21 19.61
C ALA A 437 -1.65 -8.34 21.04
N GLY A 438 -1.36 -7.38 21.93
CA GLY A 438 -1.60 -7.49 23.38
C GLY A 438 -0.33 -7.80 24.17
N MET A 439 -0.32 -8.88 24.95
CA MET A 439 0.81 -9.34 25.80
C MET A 439 1.21 -8.43 26.95
N ASN A 440 0.36 -7.51 27.39
CA ASN A 440 0.59 -6.76 28.62
C ASN A 440 0.19 -7.58 29.84
N SER A 441 0.88 -7.32 30.95
CA SER A 441 0.62 -7.90 32.27
C SER A 441 0.03 -6.81 33.17
N PHE A 442 -1.27 -6.89 33.44
CA PHE A 442 -1.96 -6.03 34.38
C PHE A 442 -1.97 -6.66 35.77
N HIS A 443 -1.47 -5.91 36.75
CA HIS A 443 -1.47 -6.29 38.16
C HIS A 443 -2.29 -5.24 38.92
N GLY A 444 -3.34 -5.69 39.61
CA GLY A 444 -4.21 -4.82 40.38
C GLY A 444 -5.26 -5.54 41.19
N ASP A 445 -5.35 -5.23 42.49
CA ASP A 445 -6.48 -5.67 43.32
C ASP A 445 -7.53 -4.55 43.40
N PHE A 446 -8.80 -4.90 43.22
CA PHE A 446 -9.92 -3.96 43.42
C PHE A 446 -9.75 -3.21 44.76
N PRO A 447 -9.91 -1.87 44.80
CA PRO A 447 -10.59 -1.01 43.83
C PRO A 447 -9.72 -0.43 42.70
N LEU A 448 -8.57 -1.02 42.38
CA LEU A 448 -7.82 -0.60 41.19
C LEU A 448 -8.62 -0.87 39.91
N TYR A 449 -8.65 0.09 38.98
CA TYR A 449 -9.15 -0.13 37.62
C TYR A 449 -8.00 -0.49 36.67
N ASP A 450 -8.16 -1.53 35.85
CA ASP A 450 -7.12 -1.91 34.90
C ASP A 450 -7.15 -1.04 33.65
N VAL A 451 -8.31 -0.91 33.01
CA VAL A 451 -8.51 0.00 31.88
C VAL A 451 -9.82 0.76 32.06
N VAL A 452 -9.71 2.09 32.01
CA VAL A 452 -10.86 2.99 32.09
C VAL A 452 -10.90 3.86 30.83
N GLY A 453 -12.00 3.81 30.09
CA GLY A 453 -12.42 4.82 29.13
C GLY A 453 -13.61 5.61 29.68
N THR A 454 -13.58 6.92 29.55
CA THR A 454 -14.76 7.75 29.83
C THR A 454 -15.82 7.60 28.72
N LYS A 455 -17.02 8.15 28.93
CA LYS A 455 -18.16 7.95 28.01
C LYS A 455 -17.96 8.51 26.60
N ASP A 456 -17.03 9.45 26.49
CA ASP A 456 -16.58 10.13 25.28
C ASP A 456 -15.38 9.44 24.63
N CYS A 457 -14.94 8.28 25.12
CA CYS A 457 -14.03 7.41 24.39
C CYS A 457 -14.84 6.43 23.54
N ASP A 458 -14.30 6.13 22.37
CA ASP A 458 -14.74 5.05 21.51
C ASP A 458 -14.27 3.68 22.04
N THR A 459 -14.48 2.61 21.28
CA THR A 459 -14.27 1.25 21.76
C THR A 459 -12.78 0.93 21.91
N ILE A 460 -12.34 0.67 23.14
CA ILE A 460 -10.95 0.34 23.45
C ILE A 460 -10.76 -1.17 23.30
N PHE A 461 -10.02 -1.58 22.27
CA PHE A 461 -9.62 -2.98 22.08
C PHE A 461 -8.38 -3.29 22.93
N ALA A 462 -8.56 -4.17 23.91
CA ALA A 462 -7.55 -4.64 24.85
C ALA A 462 -7.50 -6.17 24.90
N ILE A 463 -7.70 -6.83 23.78
CA ILE A 463 -7.68 -8.29 23.71
C ILE A 463 -6.25 -8.83 23.87
N ARG A 464 -6.15 -10.09 24.29
CA ARG A 464 -4.92 -10.88 24.43
C ARG A 464 -3.91 -10.27 25.40
N ASN A 465 -4.42 -9.71 26.49
CA ASN A 465 -3.63 -9.31 27.65
C ASN A 465 -3.90 -10.24 28.84
N TRP A 466 -2.99 -10.25 29.80
CA TRP A 466 -3.17 -10.97 31.06
C TRP A 466 -3.64 -10.01 32.16
N TRP A 467 -4.73 -10.38 32.81
CA TRP A 467 -5.47 -9.50 33.74
C TRP A 467 -5.37 -9.94 35.20
N GLY A 468 -4.43 -10.81 35.53
CA GLY A 468 -4.27 -11.32 36.90
C GLY A 468 -5.28 -12.39 37.31
N GLU A 469 -6.52 -12.38 36.81
CA GLU A 469 -7.60 -13.32 37.17
C GLU A 469 -8.26 -13.95 35.94
N ASP A 470 -8.86 -15.15 36.09
CA ASP A 470 -9.56 -15.88 35.02
C ASP A 470 -10.98 -16.29 35.48
N PRO A 471 -12.06 -15.68 34.93
CA PRO A 471 -12.05 -14.59 33.95
C PRO A 471 -11.64 -13.24 34.56
N PRO A 472 -11.29 -12.23 33.75
CA PRO A 472 -10.98 -10.87 34.20
C PRO A 472 -12.12 -10.26 35.02
N ASP A 473 -11.81 -9.54 36.11
CA ASP A 473 -12.83 -8.86 36.92
C ASP A 473 -13.40 -7.66 36.14
N GLN A 474 -14.61 -7.82 35.62
CA GLN A 474 -15.32 -6.81 34.84
C GLN A 474 -15.50 -5.49 35.60
N ARG A 475 -15.46 -5.48 36.93
CA ARG A 475 -15.57 -4.24 37.73
C ARG A 475 -14.34 -3.35 37.60
N GLN A 476 -13.21 -3.90 37.16
CA GLN A 476 -11.97 -3.17 36.92
C GLN A 476 -11.89 -2.60 35.49
N MET A 477 -12.90 -2.86 34.64
CA MET A 477 -13.01 -2.36 33.26
C MET A 477 -14.21 -1.43 33.09
N SER A 478 -14.06 -0.38 32.28
CA SER A 478 -15.21 0.40 31.80
C SER A 478 -15.95 -0.31 30.66
N SER A 479 -17.22 0.03 30.44
CA SER A 479 -18.10 -0.59 29.43
C SER A 479 -17.59 -0.49 27.98
N GLN A 480 -16.69 0.46 27.69
CA GLN A 480 -16.09 0.71 26.38
C GLN A 480 -14.93 -0.23 26.05
N VAL A 481 -14.50 -1.08 26.99
CA VAL A 481 -13.31 -1.92 26.83
C VAL A 481 -13.69 -3.32 26.38
N ILE A 482 -13.19 -3.73 25.21
CA ILE A 482 -13.25 -5.11 24.72
C ILE A 482 -11.94 -5.81 25.07
N TYR A 483 -12.00 -6.73 26.03
CA TYR A 483 -10.84 -7.46 26.55
C TYR A 483 -10.82 -8.96 26.20
N SER A 484 -11.86 -9.44 25.51
CA SER A 484 -11.98 -10.85 25.09
C SER A 484 -11.60 -11.05 23.62
N PRO A 485 -10.75 -12.03 23.28
CA PRO A 485 -10.18 -13.05 24.18
C PRO A 485 -9.03 -12.50 25.05
N TRP A 486 -8.82 -13.01 26.28
CA TRP A 486 -7.67 -12.67 27.15
C TRP A 486 -6.61 -13.80 27.22
N LEU A 487 -5.45 -13.53 27.85
CA LEU A 487 -4.40 -14.53 28.08
C LEU A 487 -4.63 -15.29 29.39
N ASP A 488 -4.29 -16.59 29.37
CA ASP A 488 -4.32 -17.49 30.51
C ASP A 488 -2.95 -17.63 31.22
N TYR A 489 -1.93 -16.91 30.74
CA TYR A 489 -0.59 -16.85 31.33
C TYR A 489 -0.09 -15.41 31.43
N ASP A 490 0.74 -15.12 32.44
CA ASP A 490 1.42 -13.83 32.62
C ASP A 490 2.65 -13.74 31.69
N PRO A 491 2.68 -12.81 30.71
CA PRO A 491 3.83 -12.59 29.83
C PRO A 491 5.15 -12.27 30.56
N TRP A 492 5.09 -11.72 31.77
CA TRP A 492 6.26 -11.40 32.61
C TRP A 492 6.65 -12.55 33.55
N GLY A 493 5.85 -13.62 33.62
CA GLY A 493 6.16 -14.83 34.38
C GLY A 493 6.16 -14.63 35.91
N MET A 494 5.47 -13.61 36.43
CA MET A 494 5.48 -13.25 37.86
C MET A 494 4.31 -13.87 38.67
N ALA A 495 3.40 -14.60 38.02
CA ALA A 495 2.09 -15.09 38.50
C ALA A 495 1.85 -15.29 40.02
N THR A 496 0.68 -14.84 40.51
CA THR A 496 0.13 -15.20 41.84
C THR A 496 -1.36 -15.60 41.88
N LYS A 497 -2.11 -15.68 40.77
CA LYS A 497 -3.52 -16.13 40.78
C LYS A 497 -3.79 -17.07 39.59
N GLY A 498 -4.40 -18.24 39.84
CA GLY A 498 -4.35 -19.42 38.95
C GLY A 498 -5.62 -19.73 38.11
N TRP A 499 -5.38 -20.31 36.91
CA TRP A 499 -6.12 -21.34 36.10
C TRP A 499 -7.67 -21.44 36.19
N THR A 500 -8.52 -21.62 35.15
CA THR A 500 -8.50 -22.15 33.76
C THR A 500 -9.88 -21.89 33.06
N LYS A 501 -9.97 -21.57 31.74
CA LYS A 501 -10.61 -22.34 30.61
C LYS A 501 -11.25 -21.48 29.46
N LYS A 502 -11.06 -21.91 28.19
CA LYS A 502 -11.49 -21.33 26.87
C LYS A 502 -13.01 -21.42 26.52
N LEU A 503 -13.55 -20.47 25.73
CA LEU A 503 -14.86 -20.55 25.00
C LEU A 503 -14.94 -19.74 23.66
N ASP A 504 -16.04 -19.97 22.92
CA ASP A 504 -16.27 -20.11 21.45
C ASP A 504 -16.78 -18.86 20.66
N HIS A 505 -16.69 -18.85 19.31
CA HIS A 505 -16.70 -17.69 18.39
C HIS A 505 -18.04 -17.29 17.71
N SER A 506 -19.19 -17.88 18.03
CA SER A 506 -20.35 -17.83 17.12
C SER A 506 -21.56 -16.96 17.51
N ASN A 507 -21.52 -16.10 18.54
CA ASN A 507 -22.74 -15.42 19.02
C ASN A 507 -22.70 -13.89 19.23
N ASP A 508 -21.64 -13.19 18.83
CA ASP A 508 -21.48 -11.77 19.17
C ASP A 508 -21.40 -10.86 17.93
N LEU A 509 -22.50 -10.73 17.17
CA LEU A 509 -22.67 -9.51 16.37
C LEU A 509 -22.82 -8.33 17.34
N PRO A 510 -22.18 -7.17 17.06
CA PRO A 510 -22.34 -5.97 17.88
C PRO A 510 -23.83 -5.67 18.06
N LYS A 511 -24.27 -5.36 19.29
CA LYS A 511 -25.68 -5.06 19.60
C LYS A 511 -25.96 -3.56 19.77
N GLY A 512 -24.95 -2.71 19.64
CA GLY A 512 -25.11 -1.27 19.77
C GLY A 512 -25.75 -0.64 18.54
N ASN A 513 -26.21 0.60 18.66
CA ASN A 513 -26.95 1.32 17.60
C ASN A 513 -26.17 2.52 17.05
N SER A 514 -24.85 2.54 17.20
CA SER A 514 -24.02 3.61 16.61
C SER A 514 -23.81 3.40 15.10
N PRO A 515 -23.45 4.45 14.32
CA PRO A 515 -23.09 4.28 12.92
C PRO A 515 -21.93 3.29 12.71
N GLU A 516 -20.97 3.23 13.63
CA GLU A 516 -19.86 2.27 13.64
C GLU A 516 -20.36 0.84 13.85
N ASP A 517 -21.28 0.63 14.79
CA ASP A 517 -21.90 -0.67 15.04
C ASP A 517 -22.67 -1.17 13.82
N HIS A 518 -23.47 -0.29 13.22
CA HIS A 518 -24.24 -0.60 12.01
C HIS A 518 -23.34 -0.84 10.80
N ASN A 519 -22.31 -0.01 10.58
CA ASN A 519 -21.35 -0.24 9.50
C ASN A 519 -20.58 -1.55 9.69
N LEU A 520 -20.17 -1.87 10.92
CA LEU A 520 -19.50 -3.14 11.24
C LEU A 520 -20.42 -4.34 11.04
N ARG A 521 -21.67 -4.29 11.53
CA ARG A 521 -22.67 -5.33 11.27
C ARG A 521 -22.94 -5.49 9.78
N GLY A 522 -23.17 -4.41 9.05
CA GLY A 522 -23.41 -4.42 7.62
C GLY A 522 -22.28 -5.10 6.85
N ARG A 523 -21.03 -4.77 7.19
CA ARG A 523 -19.84 -5.44 6.64
C ARG A 523 -19.82 -6.93 6.97
N LEU A 524 -20.04 -7.30 8.23
CA LEU A 524 -20.08 -8.72 8.63
C LEU A 524 -21.17 -9.51 7.88
N LEU A 525 -22.35 -8.91 7.66
CA LEU A 525 -23.45 -9.50 6.89
C LEU A 525 -23.13 -9.60 5.39
N PHE A 526 -22.53 -8.57 4.81
CA PHE A 526 -22.04 -8.59 3.43
C PHE A 526 -21.08 -9.78 3.20
N TYR A 527 -20.16 -10.03 4.14
CA TYR A 527 -19.24 -11.17 4.06
C TYR A 527 -19.88 -12.53 4.30
N GLN A 528 -21.06 -12.56 4.91
CA GLN A 528 -21.88 -13.76 5.04
C GLN A 528 -22.75 -14.02 3.80
N GLY A 529 -22.72 -13.12 2.80
CA GLY A 529 -23.55 -13.18 1.60
C GLY A 529 -25.00 -12.76 1.83
N ASP A 530 -25.33 -12.21 3.01
CA ASP A 530 -26.65 -11.67 3.31
C ASP A 530 -26.73 -10.19 2.90
N TYR A 531 -26.71 -9.96 1.59
CA TYR A 531 -26.70 -8.62 0.99
C TYR A 531 -27.94 -7.81 1.36
N GLN A 532 -29.10 -8.46 1.52
CA GLN A 532 -30.34 -7.78 1.87
C GLN A 532 -30.27 -7.21 3.29
N SER A 533 -29.75 -7.98 4.26
CA SER A 533 -29.54 -7.49 5.62
C SER A 533 -28.41 -6.46 5.69
N ALA A 534 -27.33 -6.65 4.91
CA ALA A 534 -26.25 -5.68 4.81
C ALA A 534 -26.74 -4.31 4.29
N ILE A 535 -27.60 -4.30 3.26
CA ILE A 535 -28.27 -3.09 2.76
C ILE A 535 -29.01 -2.39 3.89
N HIS A 536 -29.77 -3.12 4.72
CA HIS A 536 -30.50 -2.50 5.84
C HIS A 536 -29.55 -1.78 6.82
N GLU A 537 -28.42 -2.41 7.16
CA GLU A 537 -27.43 -1.81 8.07
C GLU A 537 -26.72 -0.60 7.46
N PHE A 538 -26.29 -0.67 6.18
CA PHE A 538 -25.64 0.47 5.52
C PHE A 538 -26.60 1.63 5.27
N MET A 539 -27.84 1.34 4.85
CA MET A 539 -28.89 2.34 4.72
C MET A 539 -29.18 3.03 6.05
N PHE A 540 -29.10 2.30 7.17
CA PHE A 540 -29.28 2.90 8.49
C PHE A 540 -28.20 3.96 8.77
N VAL A 541 -26.93 3.67 8.46
CA VAL A 541 -25.83 4.63 8.61
C VAL A 541 -26.07 5.86 7.73
N ILE A 542 -26.34 5.66 6.43
CA ILE A 542 -26.49 6.74 5.46
C ILE A 542 -27.70 7.63 5.78
N THR A 543 -28.80 7.03 6.27
CA THR A 543 -30.04 7.77 6.54
C THR A 543 -29.98 8.52 7.86
N ASN A 544 -29.42 7.92 8.91
CA ASN A 544 -29.46 8.47 10.27
C ASN A 544 -28.20 9.26 10.64
N TYR A 545 -27.07 8.95 10.01
CA TYR A 545 -25.76 9.56 10.28
C TYR A 545 -25.04 10.02 9.00
N PRO A 546 -25.69 10.78 8.10
CA PRO A 546 -25.12 11.17 6.81
C PRO A 546 -23.88 12.07 6.92
N GLU A 547 -23.69 12.77 8.04
CA GLU A 547 -22.52 13.63 8.29
C GLU A 547 -21.38 12.89 9.00
N SER A 548 -21.54 11.59 9.30
CA SER A 548 -20.49 10.76 9.89
C SER A 548 -19.41 10.44 8.86
N ASP A 549 -18.15 10.42 9.30
CA ASP A 549 -17.02 9.94 8.50
C ASP A 549 -17.19 8.49 8.02
N ILE A 550 -18.10 7.74 8.63
CA ILE A 550 -18.44 6.35 8.26
C ILE A 550 -19.42 6.29 7.08
N ALA A 551 -20.23 7.33 6.85
CA ALA A 551 -21.28 7.32 5.85
C ALA A 551 -20.79 7.10 4.40
N PRO A 552 -19.68 7.72 3.94
CA PRO A 552 -19.14 7.44 2.60
C PRO A 552 -18.74 5.97 2.42
N PHE A 553 -18.16 5.34 3.44
CA PHE A 553 -17.78 3.93 3.40
C PHE A 553 -18.99 3.01 3.37
N ALA A 554 -20.03 3.33 4.16
CA ALA A 554 -21.29 2.60 4.12
C ALA A 554 -21.97 2.74 2.75
N LEU A 555 -21.89 3.91 2.10
CA LEU A 555 -22.45 4.15 0.77
C LEU A 555 -21.75 3.32 -0.32
N ASP A 556 -20.43 3.23 -0.28
CA ASP A 556 -19.66 2.39 -1.21
C ASP A 556 -20.04 0.91 -1.10
N HIS A 557 -20.13 0.38 0.13
CA HIS A 557 -20.54 -1.01 0.36
C HIS A 557 -22.02 -1.23 0.00
N LEU A 558 -22.87 -0.22 0.17
CA LEU A 558 -24.26 -0.28 -0.28
C LEU A 558 -24.34 -0.47 -1.81
N VAL A 559 -23.61 0.34 -2.59
CA VAL A 559 -23.57 0.20 -4.06
C VAL A 559 -23.03 -1.18 -4.45
N CYS A 560 -22.03 -1.70 -3.74
CA CYS A 560 -21.56 -3.07 -3.93
C CYS A 560 -22.66 -4.11 -3.69
N CYS A 561 -23.50 -3.96 -2.66
CA CYS A 561 -24.64 -4.85 -2.45
C CYS A 561 -25.61 -4.84 -3.65
N TYR A 562 -25.94 -3.65 -4.19
CA TYR A 562 -26.82 -3.56 -5.37
C TYR A 562 -26.18 -4.20 -6.61
N ARG A 563 -24.85 -4.09 -6.77
CA ARG A 563 -24.09 -4.76 -7.83
C ARG A 563 -24.16 -6.28 -7.71
N GLU A 564 -23.94 -6.83 -6.53
CA GLU A 564 -24.05 -8.29 -6.27
C GLU A 564 -25.46 -8.84 -6.51
N LEU A 565 -26.48 -8.01 -6.31
CA LEU A 565 -27.88 -8.34 -6.61
C LEU A 565 -28.25 -8.17 -8.09
N GLY A 566 -27.38 -7.58 -8.91
CA GLY A 566 -27.64 -7.28 -10.31
C GLY A 566 -28.63 -6.13 -10.53
N THR A 567 -28.84 -5.29 -9.53
CA THR A 567 -29.81 -4.18 -9.51
C THR A 567 -29.13 -2.82 -9.33
N GLU A 568 -27.87 -2.69 -9.75
CA GLU A 568 -27.03 -1.50 -9.56
C GLU A 568 -27.69 -0.17 -10.00
N PRO A 569 -28.41 -0.07 -11.14
CA PRO A 569 -29.10 1.17 -11.52
C PRO A 569 -30.16 1.66 -10.52
N ASP A 570 -30.72 0.78 -9.69
CA ASP A 570 -31.77 1.13 -8.72
C ASP A 570 -31.26 2.04 -7.59
N VAL A 571 -29.94 2.14 -7.40
CA VAL A 571 -29.31 3.01 -6.39
C VAL A 571 -29.17 4.47 -6.85
N LEU A 572 -29.27 4.75 -8.16
CA LEU A 572 -29.08 6.10 -8.72
C LEU A 572 -29.94 7.18 -8.04
N PRO A 573 -31.25 6.98 -7.77
CA PRO A 573 -32.07 8.01 -7.11
C PRO A 573 -31.57 8.36 -5.71
N LEU A 574 -30.96 7.39 -5.00
CA LEU A 574 -30.34 7.65 -3.69
C LEU A 574 -29.05 8.45 -3.87
N LEU A 575 -28.18 8.08 -4.81
CA LEU A 575 -26.94 8.80 -5.07
C LEU A 575 -27.19 10.27 -5.47
N GLU A 576 -28.15 10.50 -6.36
CA GLU A 576 -28.62 11.85 -6.73
C GLU A 576 -29.09 12.63 -5.50
N GLN A 577 -29.95 12.01 -4.68
CA GLN A 577 -30.47 12.64 -3.48
C GLN A 577 -29.36 13.01 -2.48
N LEU A 578 -28.36 12.13 -2.30
CA LEU A 578 -27.24 12.39 -1.38
C LEU A 578 -26.33 13.49 -1.91
N ALA A 579 -26.02 13.48 -3.20
CA ALA A 579 -25.23 14.52 -3.85
C ALA A 579 -25.90 15.90 -3.76
N ASP A 580 -27.21 15.96 -3.99
CA ASP A 580 -28.00 17.20 -3.94
C ASP A 580 -28.17 17.73 -2.51
N ARG A 581 -28.34 16.83 -1.53
CA ARG A 581 -28.64 17.23 -0.14
C ARG A 581 -27.40 17.62 0.66
N TYR A 582 -26.28 16.91 0.47
CA TYR A 582 -25.06 17.08 1.25
C TYR A 582 -23.97 17.75 0.40
N THR A 583 -24.34 18.71 -0.43
CA THR A 583 -23.44 19.41 -1.36
C THR A 583 -22.13 19.81 -0.68
N THR A 584 -20.99 19.62 -1.36
CA THR A 584 -19.62 19.89 -0.87
C THR A 584 -19.08 18.98 0.24
N THR A 585 -19.85 18.00 0.72
CA THR A 585 -19.35 16.98 1.68
C THR A 585 -18.66 15.81 0.98
N GLU A 586 -17.86 15.06 1.74
CA GLU A 586 -17.24 13.81 1.28
C GLU A 586 -18.29 12.79 0.83
N LEU A 587 -19.44 12.71 1.54
CA LEU A 587 -20.54 11.83 1.16
C LEU A 587 -21.11 12.18 -0.23
N ALA A 588 -21.29 13.48 -0.51
CA ALA A 588 -21.74 13.92 -1.83
C ALA A 588 -20.70 13.66 -2.93
N ARG A 589 -19.40 13.85 -2.63
CA ARG A 589 -18.32 13.52 -3.56
C ARG A 589 -18.36 12.05 -3.96
N VAL A 590 -18.42 11.14 -2.98
CA VAL A 590 -18.50 9.69 -3.22
C VAL A 590 -19.78 9.32 -3.96
N ALA A 591 -20.91 9.94 -3.63
CA ALA A 591 -22.16 9.69 -4.34
C ALA A 591 -22.09 10.07 -5.84
N LEU A 592 -21.50 11.23 -6.16
CA LEU A 592 -21.29 11.67 -7.54
C LEU A 592 -20.36 10.72 -8.31
N GLU A 593 -19.28 10.28 -7.67
CA GLU A 593 -18.31 9.34 -8.26
C GLU A 593 -18.92 7.99 -8.58
N LEU A 594 -19.63 7.38 -7.62
CA LEU A 594 -20.28 6.08 -7.79
C LEU A 594 -21.38 6.12 -8.86
N ALA A 595 -22.01 7.27 -9.09
CA ALA A 595 -23.07 7.42 -10.09
C ALA A 595 -22.55 7.52 -11.54
N ILE A 596 -21.34 8.05 -11.79
CA ILE A 596 -20.76 8.19 -13.14
C ILE A 596 -20.76 6.87 -13.93
N PRO A 597 -20.20 5.75 -13.44
CA PRO A 597 -20.21 4.48 -14.17
C PRO A 597 -21.63 3.97 -14.46
N ILE A 598 -22.53 4.14 -13.50
CA ILE A 598 -23.91 3.66 -13.60
C ILE A 598 -24.66 4.46 -14.68
N TYR A 599 -24.46 5.79 -14.75
CA TYR A 599 -25.01 6.61 -15.83
C TYR A 599 -24.46 6.24 -17.21
N VAL A 600 -23.16 5.96 -17.32
CA VAL A 600 -22.56 5.48 -18.56
C VAL A 600 -23.14 4.13 -18.97
N GLN A 601 -23.36 3.22 -18.02
CA GLN A 601 -23.96 1.90 -18.24
C GLN A 601 -25.40 2.01 -18.80
N VAL A 602 -26.21 2.93 -18.27
CA VAL A 602 -27.60 3.14 -18.76
C VAL A 602 -27.68 4.06 -19.98
N GLY A 603 -26.55 4.60 -20.43
CA GLY A 603 -26.46 5.46 -21.61
C GLY A 603 -26.80 6.93 -21.39
N ASP A 604 -26.91 7.39 -20.14
CA ASP A 604 -27.11 8.81 -19.79
C ASP A 604 -25.76 9.54 -19.66
N TYR A 605 -25.11 9.77 -20.79
CA TYR A 605 -23.81 10.42 -20.83
C TYR A 605 -23.85 11.87 -20.35
N ASP A 606 -24.99 12.55 -20.51
CA ASP A 606 -25.17 13.92 -20.04
C ASP A 606 -25.14 13.98 -18.50
N ALA A 607 -25.79 13.03 -17.81
CA ALA A 607 -25.71 12.92 -16.35
C ALA A 607 -24.30 12.60 -15.87
N ALA A 608 -23.61 11.66 -16.52
CA ALA A 608 -22.22 11.33 -16.20
C ALA A 608 -21.29 12.55 -16.34
N ILE A 609 -21.43 13.32 -17.43
CA ILE A 609 -20.64 14.55 -17.65
C ILE A 609 -21.00 15.64 -16.63
N ARG A 610 -22.29 15.80 -16.28
CA ARG A 610 -22.71 16.73 -15.21
C ARG A 610 -22.01 16.40 -13.91
N ASN A 611 -21.99 15.13 -13.49
CA ASN A 611 -21.31 14.70 -12.28
C ASN A 611 -19.80 14.96 -12.34
N CYS A 612 -19.14 14.66 -13.47
CA CYS A 612 -17.72 14.97 -13.64
C CYS A 612 -17.43 16.46 -13.44
N ARG A 613 -18.24 17.34 -14.05
CA ARG A 613 -18.10 18.79 -13.90
C ARG A 613 -18.35 19.25 -12.47
N THR A 614 -19.39 18.73 -11.81
CA THR A 614 -19.67 19.04 -10.41
C THR A 614 -18.50 18.65 -9.52
N ILE A 615 -17.89 17.47 -9.73
CA ILE A 615 -16.71 17.06 -8.96
C ILE A 615 -15.54 18.01 -9.18
N MET A 616 -15.25 18.39 -10.43
CA MET A 616 -14.16 19.31 -10.76
C MET A 616 -14.34 20.70 -10.14
N VAL A 617 -15.58 21.19 -10.03
CA VAL A 617 -15.90 22.53 -9.51
C VAL A 617 -15.99 22.56 -7.99
N GLU A 618 -16.71 21.61 -7.39
CA GLU A 618 -17.00 21.61 -5.95
C GLU A 618 -15.86 20.97 -5.12
N PHE A 619 -15.04 20.12 -5.74
CA PHE A 619 -13.92 19.43 -5.08
C PHE A 619 -12.57 19.63 -5.83
N PRO A 620 -12.13 20.87 -6.08
CA PRO A 620 -10.92 21.14 -6.84
C PRO A 620 -9.67 20.65 -6.10
N ASN A 621 -8.60 20.37 -6.84
CA ASN A 621 -7.30 19.88 -6.31
C ASN A 621 -7.37 18.52 -5.58
N THR A 622 -8.41 17.73 -5.81
CA THR A 622 -8.53 16.36 -5.30
C THR A 622 -8.17 15.34 -6.38
N ILE A 623 -7.82 14.11 -5.97
CA ILE A 623 -7.66 12.97 -6.89
C ILE A 623 -8.96 12.71 -7.66
N SER A 624 -10.11 12.96 -7.03
CA SER A 624 -11.45 12.90 -7.63
C SER A 624 -11.62 13.85 -8.80
N ALA A 625 -11.20 15.11 -8.66
CA ALA A 625 -11.25 16.08 -9.76
C ALA A 625 -10.37 15.67 -10.95
N MET A 626 -9.18 15.12 -10.67
CA MET A 626 -8.31 14.56 -11.70
C MET A 626 -9.01 13.44 -12.47
N TYR A 627 -9.55 12.44 -11.77
CA TYR A 627 -10.26 11.34 -12.44
C TYR A 627 -11.51 11.80 -13.18
N ALA A 628 -12.31 12.69 -12.58
CA ALA A 628 -13.51 13.26 -13.20
C ALA A 628 -13.19 13.97 -14.52
N MET A 629 -12.11 14.76 -14.57
CA MET A 629 -11.66 15.42 -15.80
C MET A 629 -11.26 14.42 -16.88
N PHE A 630 -10.50 13.38 -16.49
CA PHE A 630 -10.11 12.32 -17.40
C PHE A 630 -11.32 11.56 -17.95
N TYR A 631 -12.26 11.15 -17.08
CA TYR A 631 -13.50 10.48 -17.48
C TYR A 631 -14.36 11.36 -18.38
N MET A 632 -14.44 12.66 -18.13
CA MET A 632 -15.19 13.57 -19.01
C MET A 632 -14.60 13.58 -20.43
N GLY A 633 -13.27 13.72 -20.57
CA GLY A 633 -12.61 13.63 -21.87
C GLY A 633 -12.83 12.27 -22.54
N TRP A 634 -12.84 11.21 -21.74
CA TRP A 634 -13.11 9.85 -22.19
C TRP A 634 -14.55 9.66 -22.72
N ILE A 635 -15.54 10.19 -22.02
CA ILE A 635 -16.95 10.13 -22.44
C ILE A 635 -17.13 10.81 -23.81
N TYR A 636 -16.54 11.99 -23.98
CA TYR A 636 -16.57 12.71 -25.25
C TYR A 636 -15.89 11.94 -26.38
N ALA A 637 -14.69 11.41 -26.14
CA ALA A 637 -13.95 10.65 -27.15
C ALA A 637 -14.69 9.37 -27.56
N ARG A 638 -15.23 8.62 -26.60
CA ARG A 638 -15.66 7.24 -26.80
C ARG A 638 -17.13 7.06 -27.08
N TYR A 639 -17.99 7.77 -26.35
CA TYR A 639 -19.44 7.56 -26.37
C TYR A 639 -20.15 8.61 -27.21
N LEU A 640 -19.66 9.86 -27.19
CA LEU A 640 -20.23 10.95 -27.98
C LEU A 640 -19.53 11.14 -29.34
N GLY A 641 -18.29 10.67 -29.47
CA GLY A 641 -17.49 10.80 -30.70
C GLY A 641 -17.04 12.24 -30.99
N ASP A 642 -17.08 13.14 -29.99
CA ASP A 642 -16.62 14.52 -30.09
C ASP A 642 -15.13 14.59 -29.76
N ILE A 643 -14.33 14.29 -30.78
CA ILE A 643 -12.87 14.19 -30.66
C ILE A 643 -12.20 15.53 -30.41
N ASP A 644 -12.77 16.62 -30.96
CA ASP A 644 -12.20 17.96 -30.82
C ASP A 644 -12.31 18.42 -29.36
N LEU A 645 -13.50 18.26 -28.75
CA LEU A 645 -13.70 18.60 -27.35
C LEU A 645 -12.93 17.67 -26.40
N ALA A 646 -12.87 16.37 -26.71
CA ALA A 646 -12.05 15.43 -25.94
C ALA A 646 -10.57 15.82 -25.98
N THR A 647 -10.06 16.24 -27.14
CA THR A 647 -8.67 16.70 -27.33
C THR A 647 -8.39 17.96 -26.50
N GLU A 648 -9.32 18.91 -26.45
CA GLU A 648 -9.20 20.10 -25.61
C GLU A 648 -9.13 19.74 -24.12
N ILE A 649 -10.04 18.88 -23.66
CA ILE A 649 -10.08 18.41 -22.27
C ILE A 649 -8.77 17.68 -21.92
N PHE A 650 -8.30 16.78 -22.77
CA PHE A 650 -7.08 16.01 -22.52
C PHE A 650 -5.80 16.85 -22.56
N ASN A 651 -5.72 17.86 -23.43
CA ASN A 651 -4.60 18.81 -23.39
C ASN A 651 -4.57 19.60 -22.08
N THR A 652 -5.73 20.02 -21.59
CA THR A 652 -5.87 20.70 -20.31
C THR A 652 -5.48 19.77 -19.16
N PHE A 653 -5.95 18.52 -19.18
CA PHE A 653 -5.60 17.48 -18.21
C PHE A 653 -4.08 17.26 -18.12
N VAL A 654 -3.41 17.10 -19.26
CA VAL A 654 -1.94 16.88 -19.31
C VAL A 654 -1.15 18.05 -18.74
N HIS A 655 -1.68 19.26 -18.89
CA HIS A 655 -1.07 20.46 -18.34
C HIS A 655 -1.31 20.59 -16.83
N GLU A 656 -2.52 20.33 -16.35
CA GLU A 656 -2.88 20.47 -14.94
C GLU A 656 -2.33 19.35 -14.06
N TYR A 657 -2.15 18.14 -14.61
CA TYR A 657 -1.71 16.95 -13.87
C TYR A 657 -0.46 16.30 -14.48
N PRO A 658 0.69 16.99 -14.56
CA PRO A 658 1.89 16.49 -15.24
C PRO A 658 2.46 15.20 -14.64
N ASP A 659 2.26 14.98 -13.34
CA ASP A 659 2.73 13.79 -12.61
C ASP A 659 1.80 12.57 -12.78
N ALA A 660 0.63 12.72 -13.40
CA ALA A 660 -0.28 11.62 -13.72
C ALA A 660 0.22 10.84 -14.96
N PHE A 661 1.44 10.30 -14.88
CA PHE A 661 2.20 9.74 -16.02
C PHE A 661 1.36 8.80 -16.91
N VAL A 662 0.64 7.86 -16.30
CA VAL A 662 -0.22 6.92 -17.03
C VAL A 662 -1.37 7.66 -17.71
N LEU A 663 -2.17 8.45 -16.97
CA LEU A 663 -3.28 9.24 -17.54
C LEU A 663 -2.82 10.22 -18.63
N ASN A 664 -1.61 10.75 -18.53
CA ASN A 664 -1.01 11.63 -19.54
C ASN A 664 -0.63 10.88 -20.82
N LEU A 665 -0.12 9.65 -20.71
CA LEU A 665 0.13 8.80 -21.87
C LEU A 665 -1.16 8.54 -22.65
N LEU A 666 -2.29 8.49 -21.94
CA LEU A 666 -3.61 8.13 -22.47
C LEU A 666 -4.32 9.29 -23.12
N ALA A 667 -4.35 10.41 -22.40
CA ALA A 667 -4.73 11.69 -22.96
C ALA A 667 -4.00 11.94 -24.28
N ARG A 668 -2.66 11.78 -24.29
CA ARG A 668 -1.83 11.95 -25.50
C ARG A 668 -2.14 10.93 -26.59
N SER A 669 -2.34 9.65 -26.27
CA SER A 669 -2.73 8.64 -27.26
C SER A 669 -4.06 8.97 -27.94
N ILE A 670 -5.03 9.54 -27.22
CA ILE A 670 -6.33 9.92 -27.78
C ILE A 670 -6.19 11.18 -28.64
N ILE A 671 -5.39 12.16 -28.18
CA ILE A 671 -5.05 13.39 -28.92
C ILE A 671 -4.37 13.05 -30.26
N ASP A 672 -3.34 12.21 -30.23
CA ASP A 672 -2.50 11.92 -31.41
C ASP A 672 -3.21 11.02 -32.43
N HIS A 673 -4.23 10.28 -32.02
CA HIS A 673 -4.90 9.27 -32.86
C HIS A 673 -6.41 9.51 -33.04
N GLY A 674 -6.89 10.70 -32.67
CA GLY A 674 -8.24 11.17 -32.94
C GLY A 674 -9.35 10.28 -32.34
N GLY A 675 -9.13 9.75 -31.14
CA GLY A 675 -10.08 8.85 -30.45
C GLY A 675 -10.46 7.57 -31.20
N GLY A 676 -9.67 7.17 -32.21
CA GLY A 676 -9.98 6.03 -33.07
C GLY A 676 -9.14 4.80 -32.75
N ALA A 677 -9.74 3.85 -32.02
CA ALA A 677 -9.50 2.40 -32.19
C ALA A 677 -9.30 2.01 -33.68
N GLN A 678 -9.92 2.74 -34.61
CA GLN A 678 -9.80 2.55 -36.05
C GLN A 678 -8.43 2.88 -36.68
N LEU A 679 -7.64 3.82 -36.15
CA LEU A 679 -6.35 4.17 -36.77
C LEU A 679 -5.24 3.19 -36.35
N MET A 680 -5.23 2.78 -35.08
CA MET A 680 -4.37 1.68 -34.61
C MET A 680 -4.78 0.34 -35.21
N ALA A 681 -6.08 0.02 -35.34
CA ALA A 681 -6.51 -1.17 -36.08
C ALA A 681 -6.01 -1.17 -37.54
N LYS A 682 -5.96 0.00 -38.20
CA LYS A 682 -5.40 0.16 -39.55
C LYS A 682 -3.87 -0.07 -39.60
N GLN A 683 -3.14 0.31 -38.55
CA GLN A 683 -1.69 0.06 -38.43
C GLN A 683 -1.34 -1.36 -37.95
N LEU A 684 -2.28 -2.07 -37.30
CA LEU A 684 -2.07 -3.39 -36.69
C LEU A 684 -2.51 -4.58 -37.56
N LEU A 685 -3.33 -4.38 -38.60
CA LEU A 685 -3.71 -5.43 -39.54
C LEU A 685 -2.51 -5.81 -40.44
N LYS A 686 -1.64 -6.72 -39.97
CA LYS A 686 -0.58 -7.30 -40.81
C LYS A 686 -1.18 -8.37 -41.73
N PRO A 687 -0.81 -8.41 -43.03
CA PRO A 687 -1.26 -9.48 -43.92
C PRO A 687 -0.93 -10.87 -43.36
N SER A 688 -1.95 -11.70 -43.20
CA SER A 688 -1.85 -13.04 -42.62
C SER A 688 -2.61 -14.06 -43.47
N LEU A 689 -2.23 -15.33 -43.37
CA LEU A 689 -2.94 -16.47 -43.98
C LEU A 689 -2.68 -17.72 -43.13
N ALA A 690 -3.72 -18.28 -42.54
CA ALA A 690 -3.70 -19.45 -41.69
C ALA A 690 -4.76 -20.46 -42.14
N VAL A 691 -4.51 -21.75 -41.89
CA VAL A 691 -5.43 -22.83 -42.19
C VAL A 691 -5.47 -23.83 -41.04
N TYR A 692 -6.66 -24.14 -40.52
CA TYR A 692 -6.84 -25.13 -39.44
C TYR A 692 -8.14 -25.94 -39.58
N PRO A 693 -8.17 -27.20 -39.08
CA PRO A 693 -7.01 -27.99 -38.71
C PRO A 693 -6.17 -28.33 -39.95
N ASN A 694 -4.85 -28.34 -39.83
CA ASN A 694 -3.95 -28.69 -40.92
C ASN A 694 -2.79 -29.53 -40.36
N PRO A 695 -2.74 -30.86 -40.62
CA PRO A 695 -3.47 -31.61 -41.66
C PRO A 695 -4.97 -31.84 -41.41
N GLY A 696 -5.76 -32.07 -42.47
CA GLY A 696 -7.20 -32.35 -42.37
C GLY A 696 -7.92 -32.66 -43.70
N THR A 697 -9.26 -32.76 -43.67
CA THR A 697 -10.13 -32.88 -44.87
C THR A 697 -11.10 -31.72 -45.04
N SER A 698 -11.42 -30.99 -43.95
CA SER A 698 -12.19 -29.76 -43.95
C SER A 698 -11.39 -28.72 -43.19
N PHE A 699 -11.29 -27.53 -43.75
CA PHE A 699 -10.42 -26.47 -43.30
C PHE A 699 -11.20 -25.19 -43.06
N MET A 700 -10.82 -24.46 -42.02
CA MET A 700 -11.08 -23.05 -41.84
C MET A 700 -9.85 -22.30 -42.31
N ILE A 701 -10.04 -21.41 -43.29
CA ILE A 701 -9.01 -20.57 -43.85
C ILE A 701 -9.26 -19.17 -43.32
N GLU A 702 -8.28 -18.61 -42.62
CA GLU A 702 -8.32 -17.27 -42.07
C GLU A 702 -7.25 -16.40 -42.70
N PHE A 703 -7.61 -15.17 -43.04
CA PHE A 703 -6.67 -14.22 -43.60
C PHE A 703 -7.03 -12.78 -43.27
N THR A 704 -6.03 -11.91 -43.26
CA THR A 704 -6.18 -10.50 -42.90
C THR A 704 -5.91 -9.60 -44.10
N ILE A 705 -6.82 -8.66 -44.36
CA ILE A 705 -6.72 -7.66 -45.40
C ILE A 705 -6.53 -6.28 -44.74
N PRO A 706 -5.38 -5.61 -44.94
CA PRO A 706 -5.04 -4.37 -44.22
C PRO A 706 -5.82 -3.14 -44.73
N GLU A 707 -6.23 -3.16 -45.98
CA GLU A 707 -6.93 -2.09 -46.67
C GLU A 707 -7.79 -2.68 -47.80
N GLU A 708 -8.75 -1.93 -48.33
CA GLU A 708 -9.63 -2.44 -49.39
C GLU A 708 -8.83 -2.79 -50.67
N LEU A 709 -8.80 -4.08 -51.01
CA LEU A 709 -7.96 -4.61 -52.10
C LEU A 709 -8.69 -5.71 -52.88
N GLN A 710 -8.32 -5.88 -54.15
CA GLN A 710 -8.69 -7.06 -54.93
C GLN A 710 -7.93 -8.27 -54.38
N VAL A 711 -8.67 -9.28 -53.93
CA VAL A 711 -8.11 -10.47 -53.29
C VAL A 711 -8.35 -11.70 -54.14
N ASN A 712 -7.27 -12.42 -54.47
CA ASN A 712 -7.32 -13.72 -55.12
C ASN A 712 -6.75 -14.81 -54.21
N LEU A 713 -7.61 -15.70 -53.71
CA LEU A 713 -7.24 -16.84 -52.87
C LEU A 713 -7.38 -18.13 -53.68
N THR A 714 -6.29 -18.83 -53.94
CA THR A 714 -6.25 -19.95 -54.89
C THR A 714 -5.42 -21.12 -54.35
N ILE A 715 -5.88 -22.36 -54.58
CA ILE A 715 -5.17 -23.60 -54.25
C ILE A 715 -4.38 -24.10 -55.47
N TYR A 716 -3.15 -24.54 -55.21
CA TYR A 716 -2.21 -25.12 -56.17
C TYR A 716 -1.74 -26.50 -55.69
N ASP A 717 -1.42 -27.41 -56.61
CA ASP A 717 -0.70 -28.63 -56.28
C ASP A 717 0.82 -28.38 -56.12
N ILE A 718 1.56 -29.44 -55.76
CA ILE A 718 3.01 -29.38 -55.57
C ILE A 718 3.80 -29.03 -56.84
N THR A 719 3.21 -29.20 -58.03
CA THR A 719 3.83 -28.83 -59.31
C THR A 719 3.58 -27.37 -59.68
N GLY A 720 2.79 -26.65 -58.86
CA GLY A 720 2.38 -25.27 -59.13
C GLY A 720 1.19 -25.18 -60.10
N ARG A 721 0.52 -26.29 -60.43
CA ARG A 721 -0.70 -26.26 -61.23
C ARG A 721 -1.85 -25.74 -60.37
N LYS A 722 -2.57 -24.75 -60.88
CA LYS A 722 -3.79 -24.21 -60.26
C LYS A 722 -4.87 -25.29 -60.21
N ILE A 723 -5.41 -25.54 -59.01
CA ILE A 723 -6.51 -26.47 -58.80
C ILE A 723 -7.84 -25.72 -58.82
N GLU A 724 -8.01 -24.75 -57.92
CA GLU A 724 -9.25 -23.95 -57.84
C GLU A 724 -9.02 -22.60 -57.15
N THR A 725 -9.89 -21.63 -57.45
CA THR A 725 -9.89 -20.30 -56.83
C THR A 725 -11.07 -20.22 -55.87
N LEU A 726 -10.77 -19.92 -54.60
CA LEU A 726 -11.73 -19.86 -53.50
C LEU A 726 -12.35 -18.46 -53.33
N VAL A 727 -11.55 -17.42 -53.56
CA VAL A 727 -11.98 -16.02 -53.48
C VAL A 727 -11.35 -15.26 -54.64
N ASN A 728 -12.15 -14.43 -55.30
CA ASN A 728 -11.68 -13.48 -56.31
C ASN A 728 -12.56 -12.22 -56.29
N ASP A 729 -12.42 -11.40 -55.25
CA ASP A 729 -13.32 -10.26 -55.00
C ASP A 729 -12.58 -9.08 -54.33
N MET A 730 -13.20 -7.90 -54.37
CA MET A 730 -12.78 -6.73 -53.61
C MET A 730 -13.19 -6.91 -52.15
N LEU A 731 -12.21 -7.01 -51.24
CA LEU A 731 -12.48 -7.21 -49.82
C LEU A 731 -12.13 -5.96 -49.01
N LYS A 732 -13.04 -5.59 -48.10
CA LYS A 732 -12.84 -4.51 -47.13
C LYS A 732 -11.72 -4.86 -46.12
N PRO A 733 -11.09 -3.85 -45.49
CA PRO A 733 -10.10 -4.08 -44.44
C PRO A 733 -10.69 -4.90 -43.28
N GLY A 734 -9.95 -5.89 -42.78
CA GLY A 734 -10.39 -6.73 -41.65
C GLY A 734 -9.90 -8.18 -41.73
N TYR A 735 -10.40 -9.00 -40.80
CA TYR A 735 -10.20 -10.44 -40.79
C TYR A 735 -11.31 -11.12 -41.59
N HIS A 736 -10.91 -12.10 -42.40
CA HIS A 736 -11.80 -12.86 -43.28
C HIS A 736 -11.63 -14.34 -43.00
N THR A 737 -12.75 -15.05 -42.92
CA THR A 737 -12.77 -16.49 -42.62
C THR A 737 -13.62 -17.20 -43.65
N LEU A 738 -13.07 -18.29 -44.21
CA LEU A 738 -13.73 -19.13 -45.20
C LEU A 738 -13.61 -20.60 -44.79
N ARG A 739 -14.72 -21.33 -44.84
CA ARG A 739 -14.70 -22.79 -44.71
C ARG A 739 -14.48 -23.44 -46.08
N TYR A 740 -13.55 -24.39 -46.16
CA TYR A 740 -13.20 -25.13 -47.37
C TYR A 740 -13.21 -26.65 -47.11
N ASP A 741 -13.91 -27.42 -47.95
CA ASP A 741 -14.01 -28.88 -47.83
C ASP A 741 -13.23 -29.55 -48.98
N ALA A 742 -12.12 -30.21 -48.65
CA ALA A 742 -11.17 -30.77 -49.60
C ALA A 742 -11.56 -32.18 -50.09
N LYS A 743 -12.83 -32.56 -50.05
CA LYS A 743 -13.33 -33.87 -50.51
C LYS A 743 -12.82 -34.27 -51.90
N GLN A 744 -12.69 -33.30 -52.81
CA GLN A 744 -12.27 -33.52 -54.20
C GLN A 744 -10.75 -33.61 -54.38
N LEU A 745 -9.96 -33.30 -53.35
CA LEU A 745 -8.50 -33.44 -53.38
C LEU A 745 -8.07 -34.84 -52.94
N SER A 746 -7.02 -35.38 -53.55
CA SER A 746 -6.35 -36.60 -53.06
C SER A 746 -5.54 -36.31 -51.81
N THR A 747 -5.23 -37.33 -51.00
CA THR A 747 -4.27 -37.20 -49.90
C THR A 747 -2.92 -36.70 -50.44
N GLY A 748 -2.39 -35.61 -49.88
CA GLY A 748 -1.18 -34.98 -50.41
C GLY A 748 -0.95 -33.55 -49.90
N ILE A 749 0.13 -32.94 -50.40
CA ILE A 749 0.51 -31.56 -50.08
C ILE A 749 0.08 -30.64 -51.21
N TYR A 750 -0.60 -29.56 -50.83
CA TYR A 750 -1.06 -28.47 -51.67
C TYR A 750 -0.56 -27.14 -51.09
N PHE A 751 -0.73 -26.06 -51.86
CA PHE A 751 -0.44 -24.71 -51.40
C PHE A 751 -1.63 -23.80 -51.63
N ILE A 752 -2.05 -23.07 -50.60
CA ILE A 752 -3.02 -21.99 -50.74
C ILE A 752 -2.26 -20.66 -50.82
N LYS A 753 -2.57 -19.88 -51.86
CA LYS A 753 -1.94 -18.60 -52.14
C LYS A 753 -2.99 -17.50 -52.05
N LEU A 754 -2.78 -16.57 -51.14
CA LEU A 754 -3.49 -15.29 -51.05
C LEU A 754 -2.67 -14.26 -51.81
N HIS A 755 -3.23 -13.74 -52.89
CA HIS A 755 -2.58 -12.78 -53.78
C HIS A 755 -3.41 -11.50 -53.86
N THR A 756 -2.75 -10.37 -53.64
CA THR A 756 -3.27 -9.03 -53.90
C THR A 756 -2.24 -8.25 -54.70
N ASP A 757 -2.59 -7.04 -55.14
CA ASP A 757 -1.64 -6.17 -55.84
C ASP A 757 -0.50 -5.66 -54.93
N LYS A 758 -0.66 -5.77 -53.60
CA LYS A 758 0.30 -5.25 -52.62
C LYS A 758 1.10 -6.33 -51.90
N PHE A 759 0.55 -7.54 -51.74
CA PHE A 759 1.24 -8.62 -51.06
C PHE A 759 0.81 -10.00 -51.52
N VAL A 760 1.67 -10.97 -51.25
CA VAL A 760 1.41 -12.38 -51.51
C VAL A 760 1.73 -13.18 -50.24
N LYS A 761 0.78 -14.03 -49.82
CA LYS A 761 0.99 -15.01 -48.75
C LYS A 761 0.74 -16.41 -49.28
N LEU A 762 1.58 -17.34 -48.86
CA LEU A 762 1.50 -18.75 -49.23
C LEU A 762 1.43 -19.58 -47.95
N HIS A 763 0.52 -20.53 -47.89
CA HIS A 763 0.40 -21.45 -46.78
C HIS A 763 0.33 -22.89 -47.31
N LYS A 764 1.04 -23.81 -46.66
CA LYS A 764 1.04 -25.23 -47.02
C LYS A 764 -0.26 -25.87 -46.54
N LEU A 765 -1.00 -26.55 -47.39
CA LEU A 765 -2.24 -27.27 -47.08
C LEU A 765 -1.98 -28.78 -47.17
N ILE A 766 -2.17 -29.53 -46.08
CA ILE A 766 -1.93 -30.98 -46.03
C ILE A 766 -3.29 -31.69 -45.94
N VAL A 767 -3.67 -32.36 -47.03
CA VAL A 767 -4.92 -33.14 -47.10
C VAL A 767 -4.62 -34.58 -46.70
N VAL A 768 -5.31 -35.09 -45.67
CA VAL A 768 -5.21 -36.49 -45.21
C VAL A 768 -6.62 -37.05 -45.12
N LYS A 769 -6.89 -38.16 -45.82
CA LYS A 769 -8.22 -38.79 -45.87
C LYS A 769 -8.30 -39.98 -44.95
#